data_AF-A0A5Y1P9V0-F1
#
_entry.id   AF-A0A5Y1P9V0-F1
#
_cell.length_a   1.000
_cell.length_b   1.000
_cell.length_c   1.000
_cell.angle_alpha   90.00
_cell.angle_beta   90.00
_cell.angle_gamma   90.00
#
_symmetry.space_group_name_H-M   'P 1'
#
loop_
_entity.id
_entity.type
_entity.pdbx_description
1 polymer ?
#
loop_
_entity_poly.entity_id
_entity_poly.type
_entity_poly.pdbx_seq_one_letter_code
_entity_poly.pdbx_strand_id
1 'polypeptide(L)'
;LPSSILNKDSIYKNTREILFQNFDFIAIVELGNQTFGATGTNTIILFLRKKETFKQENHLISQDYSLIKERIEAENLKDNESFYQNYLSAYCDFRKFDKELYSNFLNGNLDSKLTELEAFKDYRNAFRQTSDYKKLKESKIYKESKDKQDLEDKAFLAYAQAIEKDKLLYFSLSLNQEVLIIKSPSDIKEQKKFLGYEWSNRKGDEGLKELHEPYLSPLFERGNPQNETKLNTLIYKSFLNTLDVIPQELQIYATKARLIDMMDFEKVEFNKAISLNPKTQREEIKSQYPLVKLKICGDFFMGGTPSRKNINYWNGDIKWLTISDYSNRQVIMDTKEKITREGFKNSNAKMIQKGAVVVSIYATIGRVGILGEDMTTNQAIVAIIPNEEFINKYLMYAIDYFKFQLYNEVITTSQQNINLGILQNMVIPKPPLEIQKQIVAECEKIEEQYNTLSLSIKEYQNLIKAMLQKCGIIEDNQEYELNSILDKINNLCKINLDSEFLSSFNKTIKEYALSNPIFKLSIGKRVLNNELLENGQIPVYSANVLEVFGFVNKEILQDYDNDSVLWGIDGDWMVGFIPKNKKFYPTDHCGVLRVDDTKINAKYISFILNEAGKKQGFSRKLRASIDRIKALRVKLPSLEFQDQIADITDKIEKKINEYKIELDRLEKEKEKILQKYLFS
;
A
#
# COMPACT_ATOMS: atom_id res chain seq x y z
N LEU A 1 14.19 -20.56 -25.12
CA LEU A 1 13.19 -20.09 -24.13
C LEU A 1 13.36 -18.59 -24.00
N PRO A 2 12.38 -17.76 -24.41
CA PRO A 2 12.67 -16.36 -24.68
C PRO A 2 13.08 -15.67 -23.39
N SER A 3 14.33 -15.27 -23.39
CA SER A 3 14.89 -14.32 -22.45
C SER A 3 14.13 -13.02 -22.60
N SER A 4 13.88 -12.31 -21.51
CA SER A 4 13.42 -10.93 -21.65
C SER A 4 14.49 -10.11 -22.38
N ILE A 5 14.09 -9.53 -23.52
CA ILE A 5 14.86 -8.54 -24.30
C ILE A 5 15.33 -7.37 -23.45
N LEU A 6 14.67 -7.12 -22.31
CA LEU A 6 14.97 -6.01 -21.42
C LEU A 6 16.28 -6.18 -20.67
N ASN A 7 16.66 -7.40 -20.25
CA ASN A 7 17.71 -7.57 -19.22
C ASN A 7 18.83 -8.56 -19.54
N LYS A 8 18.67 -9.51 -20.47
CA LYS A 8 19.76 -10.46 -20.77
C LYS A 8 20.87 -9.82 -21.63
N ASP A 9 22.08 -10.35 -21.49
CA ASP A 9 23.27 -9.87 -22.22
C ASP A 9 23.42 -10.51 -23.62
N SER A 10 24.58 -10.31 -24.25
CA SER A 10 24.93 -10.81 -25.59
C SER A 10 24.00 -10.26 -26.69
N ILE A 11 23.39 -11.10 -27.52
CA ILE A 11 22.57 -10.71 -28.69
C ILE A 11 21.47 -9.70 -28.33
N TYR A 12 20.90 -9.78 -27.12
CA TYR A 12 19.85 -8.88 -26.66
C TYR A 12 20.35 -7.45 -26.41
N LYS A 13 21.64 -7.24 -26.11
CA LYS A 13 22.23 -5.90 -26.01
C LYS A 13 22.12 -5.18 -27.36
N ASN A 14 22.58 -5.82 -28.44
CA ASN A 14 22.49 -5.25 -29.79
C ASN A 14 21.03 -4.98 -30.20
N THR A 15 20.10 -5.85 -29.81
CA THR A 15 18.67 -5.59 -30.05
C THR A 15 18.21 -4.33 -29.34
N ARG A 16 18.57 -4.12 -28.06
CA ARG A 16 18.24 -2.89 -27.33
C ARG A 16 18.85 -1.65 -27.98
N GLU A 17 20.09 -1.72 -28.44
CA GLU A 17 20.74 -0.63 -29.17
C GLU A 17 19.93 -0.22 -30.41
N ILE A 18 19.49 -1.19 -31.22
CA ILE A 18 18.62 -0.94 -32.38
C ILE A 18 17.29 -0.29 -31.96
N LEU A 19 16.71 -0.70 -30.84
CA LEU A 19 15.47 -0.12 -30.32
C LEU A 19 15.66 1.36 -29.95
N PHE A 20 16.65 1.69 -29.11
CA PHE A 20 16.95 3.07 -28.71
C PHE A 20 17.32 3.98 -29.89
N GLN A 21 18.02 3.42 -30.87
CA GLN A 21 18.38 4.11 -32.11
C GLN A 21 17.15 4.55 -32.90
N ASN A 22 16.11 3.71 -32.99
CA ASN A 22 15.04 3.90 -33.97
C ASN A 22 13.67 4.22 -33.36
N PHE A 23 13.51 4.06 -32.05
CA PHE A 23 12.21 4.14 -31.40
C PHE A 23 12.25 4.89 -30.06
N ASP A 24 11.14 5.55 -29.76
CA ASP A 24 10.77 5.95 -28.41
C ASP A 24 9.96 4.85 -27.74
N PHE A 25 10.18 4.64 -26.45
CA PHE A 25 9.43 3.72 -25.60
C PHE A 25 8.20 4.45 -25.05
N ILE A 26 7.02 3.99 -25.42
CA ILE A 26 5.75 4.59 -24.99
C ILE A 26 5.17 3.80 -23.81
N ALA A 27 5.11 2.47 -23.96
CA ALA A 27 4.67 1.59 -22.89
C ALA A 27 5.39 0.24 -22.96
N ILE A 28 5.58 -0.39 -21.79
CA ILE A 28 6.12 -1.74 -21.68
C ILE A 28 5.17 -2.58 -20.82
N VAL A 29 4.71 -3.69 -21.38
CA VAL A 29 3.81 -4.62 -20.69
C VAL A 29 4.56 -5.91 -20.37
N GLU A 30 4.59 -6.30 -19.10
CA GLU A 30 5.06 -7.60 -18.64
C GLU A 30 3.87 -8.47 -18.25
N LEU A 31 3.73 -9.59 -18.95
CA LEU A 31 2.72 -10.61 -18.67
C LEU A 31 3.42 -11.86 -18.12
N GLY A 32 2.85 -12.46 -17.08
CA GLY A 32 3.43 -13.60 -16.40
C GLY A 32 3.57 -14.83 -17.30
N ASN A 33 4.31 -15.83 -16.81
CA ASN A 33 4.32 -17.16 -17.42
C ASN A 33 2.87 -17.70 -17.50
N GLN A 34 2.54 -18.53 -18.49
CA GLN A 34 1.17 -18.99 -18.79
C GLN A 34 0.22 -18.01 -19.49
N THR A 35 0.67 -16.81 -19.86
CA THR A 35 -0.19 -15.87 -20.60
C THR A 35 -0.57 -16.36 -22.00
N PHE A 36 0.41 -16.81 -22.79
CA PHE A 36 0.19 -17.35 -24.14
C PHE A 36 0.51 -18.84 -24.18
N GLY A 37 -0.39 -19.65 -23.63
CA GLY A 37 -0.22 -21.11 -23.45
C GLY A 37 0.71 -21.47 -22.29
N ALA A 38 1.00 -22.76 -22.10
CA ALA A 38 1.81 -23.29 -21.00
C ALA A 38 3.33 -23.02 -21.15
N THR A 39 3.72 -21.78 -21.47
CA THR A 39 5.12 -21.37 -21.54
C THR A 39 5.63 -20.95 -20.16
N GLY A 40 6.83 -21.39 -19.79
CA GLY A 40 7.44 -21.13 -18.47
C GLY A 40 8.09 -19.75 -18.33
N THR A 41 7.90 -18.83 -19.28
CA THR A 41 8.60 -17.54 -19.36
C THR A 41 7.61 -16.38 -19.40
N ASN A 42 7.95 -15.26 -18.75
CA ASN A 42 7.20 -14.01 -18.88
C ASN A 42 7.23 -13.52 -20.33
N THR A 43 6.15 -12.86 -20.76
CA THR A 43 6.04 -12.21 -22.06
C THR A 43 6.20 -10.70 -21.91
N ILE A 44 7.09 -10.11 -22.71
CA ILE A 44 7.25 -8.66 -22.78
C ILE A 44 6.64 -8.15 -24.09
N ILE A 45 5.78 -7.14 -23.99
CA ILE A 45 5.21 -6.43 -25.13
C ILE A 45 5.71 -4.98 -25.09
N LEU A 46 6.32 -4.53 -26.19
CA LEU A 46 6.84 -3.17 -26.32
C LEU A 46 5.91 -2.36 -27.22
N PHE A 47 5.43 -1.22 -26.71
CA PHE A 47 4.73 -0.22 -27.48
C PHE A 47 5.71 0.91 -27.79
N LEU A 48 6.08 1.01 -29.07
CA LEU A 48 7.16 1.84 -29.54
C LEU A 48 6.66 2.83 -30.58
N ARG A 49 7.16 4.08 -30.54
CA ARG A 49 6.95 5.08 -31.60
C ARG A 49 8.22 5.16 -32.44
N LYS A 50 8.11 4.98 -33.75
CA LYS A 50 9.27 5.11 -34.65
C LYS A 50 9.71 6.57 -34.71
N LYS A 51 11.00 6.83 -34.49
CA LYS A 51 11.61 8.15 -34.62
C LYS A 51 11.68 8.59 -36.08
N GLU A 52 11.74 9.89 -36.33
CA GLU A 52 12.02 10.41 -37.67
C GLU A 52 13.40 9.95 -38.15
N THR A 53 13.50 9.52 -39.41
CA THR A 53 14.71 8.93 -40.00
C THR A 53 15.18 9.70 -41.21
N PHE A 54 16.49 9.89 -41.36
CA PHE A 54 17.08 10.26 -42.64
C PHE A 54 17.25 9.03 -43.54
N LYS A 55 17.37 9.28 -44.85
CA LYS A 55 17.82 8.29 -45.83
C LYS A 55 19.29 8.57 -46.14
N GLN A 56 20.21 7.97 -45.39
CA GLN A 56 21.64 7.96 -45.72
C GLN A 56 21.97 6.66 -46.46
N GLU A 57 22.93 6.71 -47.40
CA GLU A 57 23.46 5.60 -48.22
C GLU A 57 23.00 4.19 -47.80
N ASN A 58 21.82 3.79 -48.31
CA ASN A 58 21.17 2.49 -48.13
C ASN A 58 20.73 2.07 -46.70
N HIS A 59 20.79 2.95 -45.70
CA HIS A 59 20.30 2.68 -44.33
C HIS A 59 19.34 3.76 -43.80
N LEU A 60 18.29 3.34 -43.09
CA LEU A 60 17.38 4.21 -42.36
C LEU A 60 17.85 4.30 -40.90
N ILE A 61 18.28 5.49 -40.46
CA ILE A 61 18.74 5.78 -39.09
C ILE A 61 17.98 6.99 -38.56
N SER A 62 17.65 7.01 -37.27
CA SER A 62 16.99 8.16 -36.64
C SER A 62 17.86 9.42 -36.71
N GLN A 63 17.22 10.54 -37.07
CA GLN A 63 17.82 11.86 -37.08
C GLN A 63 18.37 12.25 -35.70
N ASP A 64 17.57 12.10 -34.64
CA ASP A 64 17.96 12.44 -33.27
C ASP A 64 19.16 11.61 -32.80
N TYR A 65 19.14 10.30 -33.07
CA TYR A 65 20.26 9.44 -32.74
C TYR A 65 21.55 9.88 -33.44
N SER A 66 21.49 10.12 -34.76
CA SER A 66 22.64 10.54 -35.54
C SER A 66 23.20 11.86 -35.03
N LEU A 67 22.34 12.85 -34.80
CA LEU A 67 22.74 14.18 -34.34
C LEU A 67 23.34 14.15 -32.93
N ILE A 68 22.73 13.43 -31.98
CA ILE A 68 23.26 13.31 -30.61
C ILE A 68 24.60 12.56 -30.63
N LYS A 69 24.69 11.46 -31.39
CA LYS A 69 25.92 10.67 -31.48
C LYS A 69 27.06 11.46 -32.10
N GLU A 70 26.84 12.07 -33.26
CA GLU A 70 27.84 12.90 -33.94
C GLU A 70 28.34 14.03 -33.03
N ARG A 71 27.43 14.65 -32.26
CA ARG A 71 27.80 15.70 -31.30
C ARG A 71 28.66 15.18 -30.14
N ILE A 72 28.35 14.01 -29.58
CA ILE A 72 29.14 13.39 -28.51
C ILE A 72 30.52 12.94 -29.02
N GLU A 73 30.60 12.55 -30.29
CA GLU A 73 31.83 12.11 -30.95
C GLU A 73 32.71 13.29 -31.40
N ALA A 74 32.12 14.46 -31.71
CA ALA A 74 32.85 15.65 -32.12
C ALA A 74 33.79 16.20 -31.02
N GLU A 75 35.03 16.50 -31.39
CA GLU A 75 36.09 16.99 -30.50
C GLU A 75 35.98 18.51 -30.23
N ASN A 76 34.84 19.01 -29.70
CA ASN A 76 34.68 20.35 -29.10
C ASN A 76 33.25 20.56 -28.54
N LEU A 77 32.89 19.81 -27.49
CA LEU A 77 31.54 19.87 -26.88
C LEU A 77 31.14 21.25 -26.28
N LYS A 78 32.08 22.21 -26.19
CA LYS A 78 31.87 23.54 -25.60
C LYS A 78 31.19 24.55 -26.54
N ASP A 79 31.25 24.36 -27.86
CA ASP A 79 30.81 25.36 -28.83
C ASP A 79 29.31 25.30 -29.18
N ASN A 80 28.54 24.43 -28.52
CA ASN A 80 27.10 24.29 -28.74
C ASN A 80 26.31 24.44 -27.43
N GLU A 81 25.94 25.69 -27.12
CA GLU A 81 25.28 26.09 -25.87
C GLU A 81 24.00 25.29 -25.59
N SER A 82 23.23 24.94 -26.62
CA SER A 82 21.95 24.20 -26.45
C SER A 82 22.11 22.72 -26.07
N PHE A 83 23.12 22.02 -26.59
CA PHE A 83 23.37 20.62 -26.23
C PHE A 83 23.97 20.52 -24.82
N TYR A 84 24.91 21.44 -24.52
CA TYR A 84 25.57 21.53 -23.22
C TYR A 84 24.56 21.77 -22.08
N GLN A 85 23.64 22.71 -22.27
CA GLN A 85 22.61 23.04 -21.27
C GLN A 85 21.56 21.95 -21.11
N ASN A 86 21.14 21.27 -22.19
CA ASN A 86 20.00 20.35 -22.13
C ASN A 86 20.35 18.90 -21.77
N TYR A 87 21.51 18.38 -22.20
CA TYR A 87 21.85 16.97 -22.01
C TYR A 87 23.04 16.74 -21.09
N LEU A 88 24.14 17.46 -21.30
CA LEU A 88 25.35 17.29 -20.49
C LEU A 88 25.10 17.74 -19.05
N SER A 89 24.49 18.91 -18.86
CA SER A 89 24.11 19.39 -17.52
C SER A 89 23.20 18.41 -16.80
N ALA A 90 22.12 17.96 -17.46
CA ALA A 90 21.18 17.00 -16.88
C ALA A 90 21.84 15.67 -16.51
N TYR A 91 22.76 15.18 -17.33
CA TYR A 91 23.52 13.96 -17.04
C TYR A 91 24.49 14.14 -15.87
N CYS A 92 25.20 15.27 -15.81
CA CYS A 92 26.08 15.59 -14.69
C CYS A 92 25.29 15.69 -13.38
N ASP A 93 24.14 16.35 -13.40
CA ASP A 93 23.25 16.45 -12.24
C ASP A 93 22.74 15.05 -11.82
N PHE A 94 22.34 14.22 -12.79
CA PHE A 94 21.90 12.84 -12.56
C PHE A 94 23.01 11.95 -11.96
N ARG A 95 24.25 12.05 -12.48
CA ARG A 95 25.41 11.28 -12.01
C ARG A 95 26.14 11.93 -10.83
N LYS A 96 25.75 13.14 -10.43
CA LYS A 96 26.43 13.99 -9.43
C LYS A 96 27.88 14.27 -9.77
N PHE A 97 28.16 14.55 -11.05
CA PHE A 97 29.47 14.97 -11.53
C PHE A 97 29.54 16.49 -11.60
N ASP A 98 30.72 17.04 -11.33
CA ASP A 98 30.99 18.45 -11.61
C ASP A 98 30.98 18.68 -13.13
N LYS A 99 30.19 19.66 -13.57
CA LYS A 99 29.91 19.92 -15.00
C LYS A 99 31.16 20.33 -15.77
N GLU A 100 32.00 21.16 -15.16
CA GLU A 100 33.21 21.65 -15.80
C GLU A 100 34.26 20.55 -15.89
N LEU A 101 34.49 19.84 -14.78
CA LEU A 101 35.43 18.72 -14.75
C LEU A 101 35.02 17.61 -15.72
N TYR A 102 33.74 17.22 -15.72
CA TYR A 102 33.24 16.16 -16.60
C TYR A 102 33.30 16.56 -18.08
N SER A 103 32.99 17.82 -18.41
CA SER A 103 33.16 18.34 -19.77
C SER A 103 34.62 18.30 -20.23
N ASN A 104 35.56 18.70 -19.36
CA ASN A 104 36.99 18.64 -19.66
C ASN A 104 37.45 17.18 -19.84
N PHE A 105 36.93 16.25 -19.04
CA PHE A 105 37.17 14.81 -19.18
C PHE A 105 36.71 14.27 -20.53
N LEU A 106 35.52 14.62 -21.01
CA LEU A 106 35.06 14.19 -22.34
C LEU A 106 35.92 14.74 -23.49
N ASN A 107 36.61 15.86 -23.27
CA ASN A 107 37.56 16.48 -24.22
C ASN A 107 39.02 16.02 -24.02
N GLY A 108 39.26 14.99 -23.22
CA GLY A 108 40.59 14.38 -23.09
C GLY A 108 41.43 14.86 -21.91
N ASN A 109 40.85 15.63 -20.98
CA ASN A 109 41.57 16.08 -19.78
C ASN A 109 41.03 15.40 -18.51
N LEU A 110 41.82 14.49 -17.93
CA LEU A 110 41.46 13.77 -16.72
C LEU A 110 41.92 14.54 -15.46
N ASP A 111 40.99 15.22 -14.80
CA ASP A 111 41.28 15.89 -13.53
C ASP A 111 41.38 14.90 -12.35
N SER A 112 42.34 15.13 -11.46
CA SER A 112 42.52 14.36 -10.22
C SER A 112 41.25 14.23 -9.38
N LYS A 113 40.42 15.27 -9.27
CA LYS A 113 39.17 15.24 -8.50
C LYS A 113 38.15 14.24 -9.06
N LEU A 114 38.11 14.06 -10.39
CA LEU A 114 37.26 13.03 -10.99
C LEU A 114 37.76 11.64 -10.66
N THR A 115 39.09 11.43 -10.63
CA THR A 115 39.67 10.11 -10.30
C THR A 115 39.40 9.66 -8.86
N GLU A 116 39.08 10.60 -7.96
CA GLU A 116 38.70 10.30 -6.57
C GLU A 116 37.24 9.86 -6.42
N LEU A 117 36.40 10.10 -7.44
CA LEU A 117 35.02 9.64 -7.45
C LEU A 117 34.95 8.12 -7.56
N GLU A 118 34.00 7.52 -6.85
CA GLU A 118 33.85 6.06 -6.80
C GLU A 118 33.66 5.43 -8.19
N ALA A 119 32.87 6.08 -9.04
CA ALA A 119 32.65 5.62 -10.42
C ALA A 119 33.96 5.51 -11.24
N PHE A 120 34.89 6.47 -11.07
CA PHE A 120 36.15 6.47 -11.79
C PHE A 120 37.16 5.48 -11.20
N LYS A 121 37.11 5.22 -9.88
CA LYS A 121 37.85 4.12 -9.25
C LYS A 121 37.39 2.77 -9.78
N ASP A 122 36.08 2.58 -9.92
CA ASP A 122 35.51 1.37 -10.50
C ASP A 122 35.93 1.19 -11.97
N TYR A 123 35.90 2.25 -12.77
CA TYR A 123 36.45 2.21 -14.13
C TYR A 123 37.92 1.83 -14.15
N ARG A 124 38.72 2.39 -13.24
CA ARG A 124 40.16 2.10 -13.17
C ARG A 124 40.44 0.65 -12.76
N ASN A 125 39.65 0.12 -11.83
CA ASN A 125 39.73 -1.27 -11.42
C ASN A 125 39.33 -2.22 -12.55
N ALA A 126 38.26 -1.92 -13.30
CA ALA A 126 37.83 -2.71 -14.44
C ALA A 126 38.84 -2.65 -15.60
N PHE A 127 39.36 -1.46 -15.91
CA PHE A 127 40.38 -1.26 -16.94
C PHE A 127 41.61 -2.15 -16.72
N ARG A 128 42.10 -2.24 -15.48
CA ARG A 128 43.26 -3.10 -15.12
C ARG A 128 43.04 -4.59 -15.37
N GLN A 129 41.78 -5.03 -15.49
CA GLN A 129 41.43 -6.42 -15.76
C GLN A 129 41.31 -6.72 -17.27
N THR A 130 41.30 -5.69 -18.12
CA THR A 130 41.13 -5.83 -19.57
C THR A 130 42.36 -6.47 -20.24
N SER A 131 42.14 -7.12 -21.39
CA SER A 131 43.21 -7.63 -22.24
C SER A 131 44.07 -6.50 -22.84
N ASP A 132 43.49 -5.33 -23.10
CA ASP A 132 44.21 -4.19 -23.65
C ASP A 132 45.19 -3.59 -22.64
N TYR A 133 44.85 -3.54 -21.35
CA TYR A 133 45.80 -3.18 -20.30
C TYR A 133 46.98 -4.17 -20.22
N LYS A 134 46.71 -5.47 -20.32
CA LYS A 134 47.76 -6.51 -20.35
C LYS A 134 48.69 -6.33 -21.55
N LYS A 135 48.12 -6.13 -22.75
CA LYS A 135 48.88 -5.85 -23.97
C LYS A 135 49.70 -4.57 -23.87
N LEU A 136 49.14 -3.52 -23.26
CA LEU A 136 49.87 -2.27 -23.00
C LEU A 136 51.12 -2.54 -22.15
N LYS A 137 50.98 -3.25 -21.02
CA LYS A 137 52.09 -3.63 -20.14
C LYS A 137 53.15 -4.47 -20.84
N GLU A 138 52.74 -5.33 -21.76
CA GLU A 138 53.62 -6.21 -22.52
C GLU A 138 54.31 -5.52 -23.71
N SER A 139 53.78 -4.37 -24.15
CA SER A 139 54.28 -3.64 -25.31
C SER A 139 55.71 -3.10 -25.12
N LYS A 140 56.45 -3.04 -26.22
CA LYS A 140 57.82 -2.50 -26.23
C LYS A 140 57.86 -1.04 -25.77
N ILE A 141 56.92 -0.22 -26.27
CA ILE A 141 56.77 1.20 -25.93
C ILE A 141 56.60 1.39 -24.42
N TYR A 142 55.75 0.59 -23.78
CA TYR A 142 55.53 0.69 -22.35
C TYR A 142 56.75 0.27 -21.52
N LYS A 143 57.42 -0.82 -21.92
CA LYS A 143 58.61 -1.33 -21.22
C LYS A 143 59.78 -0.35 -21.26
N GLU A 144 59.95 0.35 -22.39
CA GLU A 144 61.05 1.30 -22.64
C GLU A 144 60.73 2.74 -22.22
N SER A 145 59.46 3.07 -21.92
CA SER A 145 59.07 4.42 -21.47
C SER A 145 59.62 4.77 -20.09
N LYS A 146 60.09 6.02 -19.96
CA LYS A 146 60.47 6.64 -18.68
C LYS A 146 59.25 7.09 -17.87
N ASP A 147 58.13 7.36 -18.55
CA ASP A 147 56.86 7.75 -17.94
C ASP A 147 55.80 6.70 -18.26
N LYS A 148 55.75 5.67 -17.42
CA LYS A 148 54.80 4.57 -17.54
C LYS A 148 53.41 4.96 -17.05
N GLN A 149 53.33 5.95 -16.15
CA GLN A 149 52.09 6.41 -15.56
C GLN A 149 51.28 7.21 -16.58
N ASP A 150 51.91 8.10 -17.35
CA ASP A 150 51.26 8.83 -18.45
C ASP A 150 50.66 7.89 -19.51
N LEU A 151 51.38 6.82 -19.88
CA LEU A 151 50.86 5.82 -20.83
C LEU A 151 49.65 5.06 -20.27
N GLU A 152 49.65 4.74 -18.97
CA GLU A 152 48.49 4.11 -18.32
C GLU A 152 47.30 5.07 -18.20
N ASP A 153 47.55 6.33 -17.84
CA ASP A 153 46.51 7.33 -17.68
C ASP A 153 45.86 7.71 -19.02
N LYS A 154 46.63 7.79 -20.11
CA LYS A 154 46.10 7.96 -21.48
C LYS A 154 45.24 6.79 -21.93
N ALA A 155 45.70 5.56 -21.70
CA ALA A 155 44.93 4.38 -22.06
C ALA A 155 43.66 4.23 -21.20
N PHE A 156 43.75 4.54 -19.90
CA PHE A 156 42.61 4.58 -19.00
C PHE A 156 41.60 5.67 -19.40
N LEU A 157 42.07 6.87 -19.75
CA LEU A 157 41.23 7.97 -20.20
C LEU A 157 40.40 7.55 -21.42
N ALA A 158 41.03 6.98 -22.45
CA ALA A 158 40.33 6.48 -23.62
C ALA A 158 39.27 5.41 -23.28
N TYR A 159 39.61 4.48 -22.38
CA TYR A 159 38.69 3.44 -21.90
C TYR A 159 37.47 4.03 -21.18
N ALA A 160 37.69 4.93 -20.21
CA ALA A 160 36.63 5.54 -19.43
C ALA A 160 35.76 6.47 -20.30
N GLN A 161 36.36 7.24 -21.21
CA GLN A 161 35.64 8.10 -22.14
C GLN A 161 34.70 7.31 -23.05
N ALA A 162 35.14 6.17 -23.58
CA ALA A 162 34.28 5.33 -24.43
C ALA A 162 33.01 4.89 -23.69
N ILE A 163 33.14 4.46 -22.42
CA ILE A 163 32.02 4.04 -21.58
C ILE A 163 31.10 5.23 -21.25
N GLU A 164 31.68 6.37 -20.86
CA GLU A 164 30.90 7.54 -20.46
C GLU A 164 30.21 8.23 -21.64
N LYS A 165 30.84 8.30 -22.82
CA LYS A 165 30.21 8.77 -24.06
C LYS A 165 29.03 7.87 -24.44
N ASP A 166 29.19 6.56 -24.32
CA ASP A 166 28.11 5.59 -24.54
C ASP A 166 26.96 5.81 -23.54
N LYS A 167 27.24 5.94 -22.24
CA LYS A 167 26.20 6.26 -21.24
C LYS A 167 25.49 7.58 -21.51
N LEU A 168 26.24 8.64 -21.83
CA LEU A 168 25.69 9.97 -22.14
C LEU A 168 24.77 9.91 -23.37
N LEU A 169 25.13 9.15 -24.40
CA LEU A 169 24.30 8.95 -25.59
C LEU A 169 22.94 8.35 -25.22
N TYR A 170 22.92 7.21 -24.52
CA TYR A 170 21.66 6.55 -24.17
C TYR A 170 20.87 7.29 -23.09
N PHE A 171 21.53 8.03 -22.20
CA PHE A 171 20.86 8.97 -21.30
C PHE A 171 20.15 10.05 -22.09
N SER A 172 20.83 10.69 -23.05
CA SER A 172 20.27 11.77 -23.88
C SER A 172 19.08 11.29 -24.71
N LEU A 173 19.16 10.07 -25.25
CA LEU A 173 18.05 9.44 -25.98
C LEU A 173 16.85 9.16 -25.07
N SER A 174 17.05 8.96 -23.77
CA SER A 174 16.03 8.54 -22.81
C SER A 174 15.47 9.67 -21.95
N LEU A 175 16.17 10.81 -21.88
CA LEU A 175 15.94 11.89 -20.92
C LEU A 175 14.49 12.38 -20.90
N ASN A 176 13.88 12.53 -22.07
CA ASN A 176 12.54 13.10 -22.24
C ASN A 176 11.45 12.04 -22.42
N GLN A 177 11.73 10.78 -22.12
CA GLN A 177 10.77 9.68 -22.27
C GLN A 177 10.17 9.29 -20.92
N GLU A 178 8.86 9.46 -20.78
CA GLU A 178 8.05 8.85 -19.72
C GLU A 178 7.37 7.59 -20.29
N VAL A 179 7.58 6.46 -19.63
CA VAL A 179 7.13 5.14 -20.08
C VAL A 179 6.02 4.65 -19.15
N LEU A 180 4.90 4.23 -19.74
CA LEU A 180 3.85 3.50 -19.03
C LEU A 180 4.28 2.04 -18.84
N ILE A 181 4.39 1.59 -17.60
CA ILE A 181 4.72 0.20 -17.24
C ILE A 181 3.43 -0.49 -16.81
N ILE A 182 3.10 -1.63 -17.44
CA ILE A 182 1.97 -2.47 -17.04
C ILE A 182 2.48 -3.86 -16.68
N LYS A 183 2.09 -4.39 -15.53
CA LYS A 183 2.50 -5.72 -15.04
C LYS A 183 1.27 -6.54 -14.68
N SER A 184 1.20 -7.77 -15.19
CA SER A 184 0.20 -8.72 -14.73
C SER A 184 0.51 -9.20 -13.30
N PRO A 185 -0.50 -9.62 -12.51
CA PRO A 185 -0.28 -10.32 -11.25
C PRO A 185 0.60 -11.55 -11.39
N SER A 186 1.34 -11.88 -10.33
CA SER A 186 2.15 -13.11 -10.24
C SER A 186 1.35 -14.32 -9.76
N ASP A 187 0.25 -14.10 -9.04
CA ASP A 187 -0.65 -15.19 -8.63
C ASP A 187 -1.45 -15.68 -9.85
N ILE A 188 -1.51 -17.01 -10.03
CA ILE A 188 -2.12 -17.63 -11.22
C ILE A 188 -3.62 -17.30 -11.31
N LYS A 189 -4.34 -17.23 -10.19
CA LYS A 189 -5.79 -16.93 -10.21
C LYS A 189 -6.02 -15.47 -10.57
N GLU A 190 -5.24 -14.57 -9.98
CA GLU A 190 -5.32 -13.14 -10.31
C GLU A 190 -4.85 -12.84 -11.73
N GLN A 191 -3.86 -13.59 -12.24
CA GLN A 191 -3.41 -13.48 -13.62
C GLN A 191 -4.49 -13.93 -14.62
N LYS A 192 -5.20 -15.04 -14.33
CA LYS A 192 -6.36 -15.48 -15.13
C LYS A 192 -7.47 -14.42 -15.14
N LYS A 193 -7.76 -13.80 -13.99
CA LYS A 193 -8.71 -12.69 -13.87
C LYS A 193 -8.26 -11.45 -14.65
N PHE A 194 -6.97 -11.11 -14.57
CA PHE A 194 -6.36 -10.03 -15.33
C PHE A 194 -6.44 -10.27 -16.84
N LEU A 195 -6.23 -11.50 -17.31
CA LEU A 195 -6.31 -11.87 -18.72
C LEU A 195 -7.74 -12.08 -19.22
N GLY A 196 -8.72 -12.35 -18.36
CA GLY A 196 -10.10 -12.68 -18.74
C GLY A 196 -10.27 -14.05 -19.42
N TYR A 197 -9.21 -14.86 -19.48
CA TYR A 197 -9.23 -16.21 -20.03
C TYR A 197 -8.27 -17.13 -19.25
N GLU A 198 -8.42 -18.43 -19.45
CA GLU A 198 -7.44 -19.44 -19.08
C GLU A 198 -7.05 -20.33 -20.27
N TRP A 199 -5.93 -21.04 -20.16
CA TRP A 199 -5.52 -22.01 -21.17
C TRP A 199 -5.85 -23.44 -20.72
N SER A 200 -6.67 -24.14 -21.48
CA SER A 200 -6.99 -25.56 -21.27
C SER A 200 -5.95 -26.44 -21.96
N ASN A 201 -5.42 -27.42 -21.21
CA ASN A 201 -4.58 -28.50 -21.74
C ASN A 201 -5.35 -29.84 -21.80
N ARG A 202 -6.68 -29.81 -21.62
CA ARG A 202 -7.49 -31.03 -21.64
C ARG A 202 -7.55 -31.56 -23.06
N LYS A 203 -7.18 -32.84 -23.23
CA LYS A 203 -7.17 -33.49 -24.54
C LYS A 203 -8.57 -33.45 -25.20
N GLY A 204 -8.66 -32.88 -26.39
CA GLY A 204 -9.91 -32.65 -27.13
C GLY A 204 -10.67 -31.37 -26.75
N ASP A 205 -10.11 -30.56 -25.85
CA ASP A 205 -10.64 -29.26 -25.43
C ASP A 205 -9.49 -28.26 -25.18
N GLU A 206 -8.38 -28.40 -25.91
CA GLU A 206 -7.19 -27.58 -25.77
C GLU A 206 -7.43 -26.14 -26.27
N GLY A 207 -6.74 -25.19 -25.65
CA GLY A 207 -6.69 -23.79 -26.11
C GLY A 207 -7.26 -22.78 -25.14
N LEU A 208 -7.44 -21.56 -25.63
CA LEU A 208 -7.91 -20.41 -24.85
C LEU A 208 -9.40 -20.56 -24.51
N LYS A 209 -9.73 -20.45 -23.22
CA LYS A 209 -11.09 -20.49 -22.67
C LYS A 209 -11.38 -19.17 -21.98
N GLU A 210 -12.30 -18.39 -22.55
CA GLU A 210 -12.76 -17.16 -21.89
C GLU A 210 -13.47 -17.53 -20.58
N LEU A 211 -13.17 -16.79 -19.52
CA LEU A 211 -13.75 -17.05 -18.20
C LEU A 211 -15.17 -16.50 -18.08
N HIS A 212 -15.53 -15.55 -18.95
CA HIS A 212 -16.74 -14.76 -18.89
C HIS A 212 -17.27 -14.45 -20.28
N GLU A 213 -18.60 -14.44 -20.42
CA GLU A 213 -19.31 -13.91 -21.58
C GLU A 213 -20.34 -12.87 -21.05
N PRO A 214 -20.18 -11.56 -21.33
CA PRO A 214 -19.14 -10.96 -22.16
C PRO A 214 -17.75 -10.99 -21.53
N TYR A 215 -16.71 -10.85 -22.36
CA TYR A 215 -15.30 -10.86 -21.94
C TYR A 215 -15.00 -9.77 -20.90
N LEU A 216 -14.49 -10.17 -19.73
CA LEU A 216 -14.15 -9.26 -18.63
C LEU A 216 -12.66 -9.29 -18.34
N SER A 217 -12.01 -8.14 -18.50
CA SER A 217 -10.60 -7.94 -18.17
C SER A 217 -10.34 -6.45 -17.88
N PRO A 218 -9.34 -6.11 -17.03
CA PRO A 218 -8.80 -4.75 -16.94
C PRO A 218 -8.03 -4.33 -18.20
N LEU A 219 -7.66 -5.25 -19.09
CA LEU A 219 -6.85 -4.96 -20.27
C LEU A 219 -7.59 -4.12 -21.31
N PHE A 220 -8.77 -4.55 -21.73
CA PHE A 220 -9.56 -3.90 -22.78
C PHE A 220 -11.04 -4.30 -22.72
N GLU A 221 -11.88 -3.56 -23.43
CA GLU A 221 -13.29 -3.88 -23.65
C GLU A 221 -13.60 -3.97 -25.15
N ARG A 222 -14.17 -5.10 -25.61
CA ARG A 222 -14.41 -5.38 -27.04
C ARG A 222 -15.36 -4.39 -27.70
N GLY A 223 -16.41 -3.96 -26.98
CA GLY A 223 -17.42 -3.01 -27.48
C GLY A 223 -17.06 -1.55 -27.28
N ASN A 224 -16.02 -1.24 -26.50
CA ASN A 224 -15.60 0.13 -26.21
C ASN A 224 -14.06 0.20 -26.05
N PRO A 225 -13.31 0.24 -27.17
CA PRO A 225 -11.85 0.30 -27.13
C PRO A 225 -11.28 1.56 -26.47
N GLN A 226 -12.10 2.59 -26.23
CA GLN A 226 -11.72 3.87 -25.62
C GLN A 226 -12.19 3.98 -24.17
N ASN A 227 -12.56 2.86 -23.53
CA ASN A 227 -12.98 2.88 -22.13
C ASN A 227 -11.83 3.33 -21.22
N GLU A 228 -11.99 4.48 -20.57
CA GLU A 228 -10.95 5.08 -19.72
C GLU A 228 -10.57 4.24 -18.49
N THR A 229 -11.41 3.26 -18.12
CA THR A 229 -11.14 2.32 -17.02
C THR A 229 -10.33 1.10 -17.45
N LYS A 230 -9.82 1.07 -18.69
CA LYS A 230 -9.04 -0.06 -19.24
C LYS A 230 -7.60 0.33 -19.56
N LEU A 231 -6.70 -0.63 -19.37
CA LEU A 231 -5.26 -0.45 -19.55
C LEU A 231 -4.87 -0.12 -20.99
N ASN A 232 -5.58 -0.65 -21.99
CA ASN A 232 -5.34 -0.32 -23.40
C ASN A 232 -5.57 1.17 -23.69
N THR A 233 -6.53 1.81 -23.01
CA THR A 233 -6.79 3.24 -23.15
C THR A 233 -5.67 4.06 -22.53
N LEU A 234 -5.02 3.60 -21.46
CA LEU A 234 -3.81 4.23 -20.93
C LEU A 234 -2.67 4.20 -21.95
N ILE A 235 -2.48 3.07 -22.64
CA ILE A 235 -1.47 2.96 -23.71
C ILE A 235 -1.82 3.92 -24.85
N TYR A 236 -3.08 3.97 -25.27
CA TYR A 236 -3.55 4.92 -26.29
C TYR A 236 -3.30 6.38 -25.90
N LYS A 237 -3.69 6.79 -24.68
CA LYS A 237 -3.43 8.14 -24.15
C LYS A 237 -1.93 8.44 -24.04
N SER A 238 -1.10 7.43 -23.72
CA SER A 238 0.37 7.56 -23.72
C SER A 238 0.89 7.84 -25.13
N PHE A 239 0.34 7.19 -26.16
CA PHE A 239 0.66 7.51 -27.56
C PHE A 239 0.22 8.91 -28.01
N LEU A 240 -0.77 9.50 -27.35
CA LEU A 240 -1.21 10.87 -27.63
C LEU A 240 -0.54 11.91 -26.73
N ASN A 241 0.31 11.50 -25.79
CA ASN A 241 0.85 12.33 -24.72
C ASN A 241 -0.26 13.07 -23.91
N THR A 242 -1.43 12.44 -23.74
CA THR A 242 -2.57 12.99 -22.99
C THR A 242 -2.85 12.23 -21.68
N LEU A 243 -2.01 11.25 -21.34
CA LEU A 243 -2.13 10.49 -20.10
C LEU A 243 -1.58 11.29 -18.90
N ASP A 244 -2.48 11.98 -18.21
CA ASP A 244 -2.14 12.75 -17.00
C ASP A 244 -2.02 11.84 -15.77
N VAL A 245 -3.16 11.33 -15.27
CA VAL A 245 -3.24 10.50 -14.06
C VAL A 245 -3.67 9.07 -14.42
N ILE A 246 -3.04 8.07 -13.78
CA ILE A 246 -3.50 6.68 -13.84
C ILE A 246 -4.67 6.51 -12.85
N PRO A 247 -5.85 6.04 -13.29
CA PRO A 247 -6.99 5.77 -12.42
C PRO A 247 -6.63 4.85 -11.26
N GLN A 248 -7.20 5.11 -10.08
CA GLN A 248 -6.81 4.44 -8.83
C GLN A 248 -6.91 2.91 -8.91
N GLU A 249 -7.96 2.33 -9.54
CA GLU A 249 -8.05 0.87 -9.65
C GLU A 249 -7.02 0.27 -10.62
N LEU A 250 -6.47 1.06 -11.54
CA LEU A 250 -5.46 0.59 -12.48
C LEU A 250 -4.02 0.71 -11.94
N GLN A 251 -3.81 1.47 -10.86
CA GLN A 251 -2.48 1.67 -10.27
C GLN A 251 -1.85 0.38 -9.73
N ILE A 252 -2.66 -0.64 -9.42
CA ILE A 252 -2.16 -1.96 -9.02
C ILE A 252 -1.48 -2.71 -10.18
N TYR A 253 -1.80 -2.34 -11.43
CA TYR A 253 -1.25 -2.95 -12.65
C TYR A 253 -0.34 -2.01 -13.41
N ALA A 254 -0.56 -0.69 -13.31
CA ALA A 254 0.08 0.31 -14.14
C ALA A 254 0.79 1.39 -13.32
N THR A 255 2.00 1.75 -13.76
CA THR A 255 2.79 2.86 -13.20
C THR A 255 3.44 3.66 -14.32
N LYS A 256 3.84 4.91 -14.07
CA LYS A 256 4.66 5.70 -15.00
C LYS A 256 6.07 5.83 -14.44
N ALA A 257 7.05 5.85 -15.33
CA ALA A 257 8.44 6.06 -14.94
C ALA A 257 9.23 6.73 -16.06
N ARG A 258 10.22 7.56 -15.70
CA ARG A 258 11.17 8.09 -16.68
C ARG A 258 12.07 6.96 -17.15
N LEU A 259 12.34 6.88 -18.45
CA LEU A 259 13.18 5.82 -19.00
C LEU A 259 14.61 5.83 -18.42
N ILE A 260 15.13 7.01 -18.08
CA ILE A 260 16.41 7.15 -17.39
C ILE A 260 16.44 6.48 -16.00
N ASP A 261 15.30 6.38 -15.30
CA ASP A 261 15.20 5.72 -13.98
C ASP A 261 15.01 4.20 -14.11
N MET A 262 14.72 3.73 -15.33
CA MET A 262 14.60 2.31 -15.69
C MET A 262 15.94 1.72 -16.11
N MET A 263 16.99 2.52 -16.31
CA MET A 263 18.32 2.08 -16.75
C MET A 263 19.37 2.26 -15.65
N ASP A 264 20.42 1.44 -15.68
CA ASP A 264 21.53 1.51 -14.71
C ASP A 264 22.76 2.19 -15.34
N PHE A 265 22.94 3.48 -15.03
CA PHE A 265 24.10 4.26 -15.46
C PHE A 265 25.27 4.21 -14.46
N GLU A 266 25.11 3.55 -13.30
CA GLU A 266 26.15 3.49 -12.27
C GLU A 266 27.18 2.39 -12.57
N LYS A 267 26.74 1.23 -13.08
CA LYS A 267 27.61 0.09 -13.40
C LYS A 267 28.67 0.40 -14.45
N VAL A 268 29.85 -0.19 -14.30
CA VAL A 268 30.92 -0.11 -15.32
C VAL A 268 30.48 -0.71 -16.66
N GLU A 269 29.91 -1.91 -16.62
CA GLU A 269 29.34 -2.53 -17.82
C GLU A 269 27.95 -1.95 -18.11
N PHE A 270 27.84 -1.20 -19.20
CA PHE A 270 26.59 -0.58 -19.62
C PHE A 270 25.91 -1.37 -20.75
N ASN A 271 25.06 -2.32 -20.37
CA ASN A 271 24.36 -3.24 -21.27
C ASN A 271 23.00 -2.71 -21.79
N LYS A 272 22.66 -1.44 -21.48
CA LYS A 272 21.39 -0.77 -21.80
C LYS A 272 20.14 -1.53 -21.33
N ALA A 273 20.26 -2.34 -20.26
CA ALA A 273 19.13 -3.08 -19.73
C ALA A 273 18.04 -2.13 -19.19
N ILE A 274 16.78 -2.57 -19.28
CA ILE A 274 15.59 -1.81 -18.87
C ILE A 274 14.89 -2.55 -17.72
N SER A 275 14.92 -1.98 -16.53
CA SER A 275 14.17 -2.44 -15.36
C SER A 275 12.75 -1.92 -15.38
N LEU A 276 11.77 -2.82 -15.21
CA LEU A 276 10.37 -2.46 -14.97
C LEU A 276 10.05 -2.18 -13.50
N ASN A 277 11.06 -2.26 -12.65
CA ASN A 277 11.04 -1.74 -11.29
C ASN A 277 12.06 -0.61 -11.26
N PRO A 278 11.73 0.56 -11.85
CA PRO A 278 12.62 1.70 -11.80
C PRO A 278 12.94 1.99 -10.34
N LYS A 279 14.18 2.44 -10.08
CA LYS A 279 14.47 3.08 -8.81
C LYS A 279 13.68 4.39 -8.87
N THR A 280 12.40 4.38 -8.49
CA THR A 280 11.60 5.60 -8.40
C THR A 280 12.48 6.61 -7.70
N GLN A 281 12.66 7.80 -8.28
CA GLN A 281 13.18 8.92 -7.51
C GLN A 281 12.37 8.88 -6.21
N ARG A 282 13.03 8.49 -5.11
CA ARG A 282 12.51 8.67 -3.77
C ARG A 282 11.98 10.08 -3.81
N GLU A 283 10.67 10.27 -3.61
CA GLU A 283 10.11 11.62 -3.50
C GLU A 283 11.10 12.39 -2.65
N GLU A 284 11.78 13.36 -3.27
CA GLU A 284 12.92 13.95 -2.62
C GLU A 284 12.33 14.69 -1.43
N ILE A 285 12.60 14.17 -0.22
CA ILE A 285 12.00 14.71 0.99
C ILE A 285 12.52 16.13 1.14
N LYS A 286 11.72 17.11 0.73
CA LYS A 286 12.07 18.53 0.79
C LYS A 286 11.93 19.01 2.23
N SER A 287 12.93 18.72 3.06
CA SER A 287 12.97 19.18 4.44
C SER A 287 13.77 20.46 4.59
N GLN A 288 13.33 21.33 5.50
CA GLN A 288 14.11 22.48 5.94
C GLN A 288 15.29 22.10 6.86
N TYR A 289 15.40 20.82 7.25
CA TYR A 289 16.48 20.29 8.08
C TYR A 289 17.27 19.19 7.36
N PRO A 290 18.53 18.93 7.79
CA PRO A 290 19.32 17.85 7.23
C PRO A 290 18.61 16.50 7.33
N LEU A 291 18.60 15.78 6.22
CA LEU A 291 18.10 14.42 6.16
C LEU A 291 19.14 13.44 6.66
N VAL A 292 18.72 12.50 7.50
CA VAL A 292 19.57 11.46 8.06
C VAL A 292 18.96 10.08 7.87
N LYS A 293 19.80 9.06 7.77
CA LYS A 293 19.34 7.67 7.79
C LYS A 293 18.94 7.27 9.21
N LEU A 294 17.90 6.46 9.34
CA LEU A 294 17.44 5.98 10.64
C LEU A 294 18.54 5.23 11.40
N LYS A 295 19.47 4.57 10.69
CA LYS A 295 20.65 3.89 11.26
C LYS A 295 21.46 4.77 12.22
N ILE A 296 21.52 6.08 12.03
CA ILE A 296 22.32 6.97 12.89
C ILE A 296 21.54 7.49 14.10
N CYS A 297 20.24 7.21 14.19
CA CYS A 297 19.37 7.75 15.24
C CYS A 297 19.49 6.98 16.56
N GLY A 298 20.14 5.81 16.56
CA GLY A 298 20.23 4.95 17.73
C GLY A 298 20.65 3.51 17.41
N ASP A 299 20.60 2.66 18.43
CA ASP A 299 20.94 1.25 18.33
C ASP A 299 19.72 0.39 17.97
N PHE A 300 19.91 -0.57 17.06
CA PHE A 300 18.85 -1.41 16.53
C PHE A 300 18.93 -2.84 17.05
N PHE A 301 17.81 -3.35 17.55
CA PHE A 301 17.70 -4.70 18.08
C PHE A 301 16.55 -5.44 17.42
N MET A 302 16.86 -6.56 16.77
CA MET A 302 15.85 -7.50 16.30
C MET A 302 15.50 -8.47 17.42
N GLY A 303 14.21 -8.74 17.59
CA GLY A 303 13.71 -9.69 18.58
C GLY A 303 13.93 -11.15 18.21
N GLY A 304 13.46 -12.04 19.08
CA GLY A 304 13.55 -13.49 18.91
C GLY A 304 12.35 -14.21 19.52
N THR A 305 11.96 -15.32 18.90
CA THR A 305 10.90 -16.19 19.42
C THR A 305 11.52 -17.41 20.11
N PRO A 306 11.28 -17.64 21.42
CA PRO A 306 11.61 -18.92 22.04
C PRO A 306 10.88 -20.08 21.34
N SER A 307 11.42 -21.29 21.44
CA SER A 307 10.78 -22.45 20.79
C SER A 307 9.35 -22.64 21.29
N ARG A 308 8.36 -22.52 20.38
CA ARG A 308 6.94 -22.80 20.67
C ARG A 308 6.69 -24.27 21.04
N LYS A 309 7.63 -25.17 20.70
CA LYS A 309 7.53 -26.59 21.05
C LYS A 309 7.85 -26.88 22.52
N ASN A 310 8.57 -25.98 23.21
CA ASN A 310 8.89 -26.16 24.63
C ASN A 310 7.93 -25.30 25.47
N ILE A 311 6.97 -25.95 26.12
CA ILE A 311 5.94 -25.27 26.92
C ILE A 311 6.51 -24.56 28.15
N ASN A 312 7.66 -25.02 28.69
CA ASN A 312 8.32 -24.42 29.86
C ASN A 312 8.92 -23.04 29.56
N TYR A 313 8.98 -22.63 28.29
CA TYR A 313 9.48 -21.31 27.89
C TYR A 313 8.42 -20.21 28.01
N TRP A 314 7.16 -20.58 28.22
CA TRP A 314 6.00 -19.67 28.18
C TRP A 314 5.33 -19.57 29.54
N ASN A 315 4.46 -18.58 29.72
CA ASN A 315 3.75 -18.29 30.97
C ASN A 315 4.69 -17.92 32.14
N GLY A 316 5.78 -17.21 31.84
CA GLY A 316 6.65 -16.62 32.86
C GLY A 316 6.32 -15.15 33.14
N ASP A 317 7.31 -14.41 33.65
CA ASP A 317 7.15 -13.00 34.03
C ASP A 317 7.76 -12.02 33.01
N ILE A 318 8.54 -12.49 32.03
CA ILE A 318 9.22 -11.63 31.07
C ILE A 318 8.28 -11.32 29.91
N LYS A 319 7.89 -10.06 29.76
CA LYS A 319 7.04 -9.57 28.66
C LYS A 319 7.65 -9.89 27.29
N TRP A 320 6.84 -10.43 26.39
CA TRP A 320 7.25 -10.80 25.04
C TRP A 320 6.29 -10.23 24.00
N LEU A 321 6.74 -9.17 23.33
CA LEU A 321 5.94 -8.31 22.48
C LEU A 321 5.77 -8.88 21.06
N THR A 322 4.52 -8.83 20.58
CA THR A 322 4.12 -9.12 19.20
C THR A 322 3.41 -7.92 18.56
N ILE A 323 3.25 -7.94 17.23
CA ILE A 323 2.54 -6.89 16.49
C ILE A 323 1.09 -6.75 16.96
N SER A 324 0.49 -7.83 17.48
CA SER A 324 -0.91 -7.85 17.92
C SER A 324 -1.16 -7.25 19.30
N ASP A 325 -0.09 -6.90 20.03
CA ASP A 325 -0.16 -6.39 21.41
C ASP A 325 -0.32 -4.87 21.47
N TYR A 326 -0.05 -4.15 20.37
CA TYR A 326 -0.08 -2.70 20.35
C TYR A 326 -0.68 -2.11 19.08
N SER A 327 -1.29 -0.94 19.28
CA SER A 327 -1.79 -0.04 18.23
C SER A 327 -0.71 0.96 17.82
N ASN A 328 -0.89 1.60 16.66
CA ASN A 328 0.07 2.55 16.14
C ASN A 328 0.24 3.77 17.09
N ARG A 329 1.48 4.16 17.37
CA ARG A 329 1.91 5.23 18.30
C ARG A 329 1.55 5.00 19.78
N GLN A 330 1.30 3.76 20.17
CA GLN A 330 0.99 3.43 21.57
C GLN A 330 2.26 3.40 22.45
N VAL A 331 2.10 3.80 23.72
CA VAL A 331 3.06 3.47 24.80
C VAL A 331 2.68 2.11 25.40
N ILE A 332 3.60 1.14 25.29
CA ILE A 332 3.34 -0.28 25.52
C ILE A 332 3.75 -0.64 26.94
N MET A 333 2.76 -0.98 27.77
CA MET A 333 2.97 -1.27 29.20
C MET A 333 3.01 -2.77 29.52
N ASP A 334 2.30 -3.60 28.76
CA ASP A 334 2.24 -5.06 28.97
C ASP A 334 2.06 -5.83 27.64
N THR A 335 2.21 -7.16 27.71
CA THR A 335 2.09 -8.07 26.56
C THR A 335 1.12 -9.21 26.88
N LYS A 336 0.43 -9.75 25.87
CA LYS A 336 -0.48 -10.90 26.06
C LYS A 336 0.25 -12.15 26.49
N GLU A 337 1.42 -12.41 25.88
CA GLU A 337 2.26 -13.56 26.20
C GLU A 337 3.50 -13.11 26.97
N LYS A 338 3.96 -13.99 27.86
CA LYS A 338 5.17 -13.80 28.67
C LYS A 338 6.02 -15.06 28.62
N ILE A 339 7.33 -14.89 28.66
CA ILE A 339 8.32 -15.96 28.59
C ILE A 339 8.98 -16.15 29.95
N THR A 340 9.43 -17.37 30.23
CA THR A 340 10.17 -17.68 31.46
C THR A 340 11.62 -17.23 31.35
N ARG A 341 12.33 -17.15 32.48
CA ARG A 341 13.79 -16.91 32.49
C ARG A 341 14.54 -17.97 31.69
N GLU A 342 14.06 -19.21 31.68
CA GLU A 342 14.60 -20.30 30.89
C GLU A 342 14.38 -20.06 29.39
N GLY A 343 13.17 -19.67 28.98
CA GLY A 343 12.86 -19.33 27.59
C GLY A 343 13.66 -18.12 27.08
N PHE A 344 13.90 -17.13 27.93
CA PHE A 344 14.76 -16.00 27.63
C PHE A 344 16.21 -16.43 27.40
N LYS A 345 16.81 -17.18 28.33
CA LYS A 345 18.21 -17.62 28.24
C LYS A 345 18.48 -18.56 27.06
N ASN A 346 17.49 -19.35 26.65
CA ASN A 346 17.61 -20.36 25.59
C ASN A 346 16.98 -19.92 24.26
N SER A 347 16.91 -18.61 24.00
CA SER A 347 16.43 -18.06 22.74
C SER A 347 17.22 -16.83 22.31
N ASN A 348 16.95 -16.34 21.09
CA ASN A 348 17.51 -15.08 20.59
C ASN A 348 16.75 -13.84 21.09
N ALA A 349 15.84 -13.99 22.05
CA ALA A 349 15.14 -12.85 22.64
C ALA A 349 16.16 -11.95 23.36
N LYS A 350 15.99 -10.62 23.20
CA LYS A 350 16.83 -9.62 23.85
C LYS A 350 15.96 -8.77 24.76
N MET A 351 16.49 -8.46 25.95
CA MET A 351 15.84 -7.49 26.84
C MET A 351 16.05 -6.09 26.27
N ILE A 352 14.96 -5.38 26.03
CA ILE A 352 14.95 -4.02 25.52
C ILE A 352 14.41 -3.12 26.62
N GLN A 353 15.15 -2.05 26.92
CA GLN A 353 14.79 -1.11 27.97
C GLN A 353 13.61 -0.23 27.56
N LYS A 354 12.84 0.21 28.56
CA LYS A 354 11.81 1.24 28.39
C LYS A 354 12.38 2.49 27.70
N GLY A 355 11.53 3.15 26.92
CA GLY A 355 11.87 4.32 26.11
C GLY A 355 12.27 4.00 24.68
N ALA A 356 12.59 2.73 24.36
CA ALA A 356 12.89 2.30 22.99
C ALA A 356 11.67 2.44 22.07
N VAL A 357 11.93 2.83 20.82
CA VAL A 357 10.91 2.91 19.75
C VAL A 357 10.87 1.56 19.03
N VAL A 358 9.69 0.95 18.93
CA VAL A 358 9.51 -0.34 18.24
C VAL A 358 8.82 -0.13 16.90
N VAL A 359 9.28 -0.85 15.86
CA VAL A 359 8.74 -0.80 14.50
C VAL A 359 8.49 -2.22 14.00
N SER A 360 7.30 -2.49 13.48
CA SER A 360 6.98 -3.76 12.84
C SER A 360 7.52 -3.81 11.40
N ILE A 361 8.18 -4.92 11.06
CA ILE A 361 8.78 -5.15 9.74
C ILE A 361 8.07 -6.23 8.94
N TYR A 362 7.19 -7.01 9.57
CA TYR A 362 6.37 -8.05 8.95
C TYR A 362 4.87 -7.77 9.11
N ALA A 363 4.04 -8.39 8.27
CA ALA A 363 2.57 -8.33 8.29
C ALA A 363 1.98 -6.91 8.20
N THR A 364 1.97 -6.15 9.30
CA THR A 364 1.59 -4.74 9.29
C THR A 364 2.85 -3.89 9.29
N ILE A 365 3.46 -3.66 8.13
CA ILE A 365 4.73 -2.94 8.02
C ILE A 365 4.59 -1.48 8.48
N GLY A 366 5.55 -1.00 9.28
CA GLY A 366 5.65 0.39 9.69
C GLY A 366 4.75 0.80 10.85
N ARG A 367 4.10 -0.16 11.54
CA ARG A 367 3.43 0.14 12.82
C ARG A 367 4.52 0.46 13.84
N VAL A 368 4.36 1.59 14.52
CA VAL A 368 5.34 2.10 15.48
C VAL A 368 4.75 2.22 16.88
N GLY A 369 5.58 2.12 17.92
CA GLY A 369 5.20 2.34 19.31
C GLY A 369 6.42 2.63 20.18
N ILE A 370 6.19 2.88 21.48
CA ILE A 370 7.25 3.10 22.47
C ILE A 370 7.10 2.09 23.61
N LEU A 371 8.20 1.48 24.04
CA LEU A 371 8.19 0.63 25.23
C LEU A 371 8.04 1.50 26.48
N GLY A 372 6.97 1.31 27.26
CA GLY A 372 6.80 1.93 28.57
C GLY A 372 7.48 1.16 29.70
N GLU A 373 7.78 -0.11 29.46
CA GLU A 373 8.38 -1.05 30.41
C GLU A 373 9.45 -1.88 29.70
N ASP A 374 10.39 -2.43 30.46
CA ASP A 374 11.40 -3.35 29.94
C ASP A 374 10.72 -4.64 29.44
N MET A 375 11.02 -5.03 28.19
CA MET A 375 10.43 -6.23 27.59
C MET A 375 11.28 -6.79 26.45
N THR A 376 10.91 -7.99 25.99
CA THR A 376 11.50 -8.65 24.82
C THR A 376 10.53 -8.58 23.64
N THR A 377 11.01 -8.76 22.41
CA THR A 377 10.17 -8.73 21.20
C THR A 377 10.37 -9.98 20.34
N ASN A 378 9.44 -10.26 19.43
CA ASN A 378 9.62 -11.29 18.40
C ASN A 378 10.44 -10.78 17.19
N GLN A 379 10.78 -11.68 16.24
CA GLN A 379 11.55 -11.30 15.05
C GLN A 379 10.81 -10.34 14.08
N ALA A 380 9.51 -10.13 14.27
CA ALA A 380 8.73 -9.25 13.42
C ALA A 380 8.82 -7.78 13.84
N ILE A 381 9.51 -7.50 14.95
CA ILE A 381 9.65 -6.16 15.55
C ILE A 381 11.13 -5.84 15.70
N VAL A 382 11.48 -4.63 15.27
CA VAL A 382 12.78 -4.02 15.51
C VAL A 382 12.62 -2.94 16.56
N ALA A 383 13.41 -3.00 17.62
CA ALA A 383 13.52 -1.94 18.61
C ALA A 383 14.69 -1.01 18.25
N ILE A 384 14.49 0.29 18.47
CA ILE A 384 15.44 1.37 18.24
C ILE A 384 15.61 2.06 19.60
N ILE A 385 16.82 2.00 20.16
CA ILE A 385 17.18 2.77 21.37
C ILE A 385 17.74 4.10 20.88
N PRO A 386 16.99 5.22 21.02
CA PRO A 386 17.43 6.51 20.51
C PRO A 386 18.70 6.99 21.22
N ASN A 387 19.58 7.65 20.48
CA ASN A 387 20.70 8.37 21.08
C ASN A 387 20.26 9.77 21.59
N GLU A 388 21.19 10.51 22.18
CA GLU A 388 20.91 11.83 22.80
C GLU A 388 20.44 12.92 21.81
N GLU A 389 20.61 12.71 20.50
CA GLU A 389 20.21 13.67 19.48
C GLU A 389 18.72 13.56 19.10
N PHE A 390 18.02 12.52 19.57
CA PHE A 390 16.66 12.21 19.18
C PHE A 390 15.74 11.92 20.36
N ILE A 391 14.61 12.62 20.41
CA ILE A 391 13.53 12.31 21.34
C ILE A 391 12.76 11.10 20.80
N ASN A 392 12.55 10.09 21.64
CA ASN A 392 11.85 8.86 21.25
C ASN A 392 10.46 9.11 20.63
N LYS A 393 9.66 10.04 21.19
CA LYS A 393 8.37 10.45 20.64
C LYS A 393 8.49 11.12 19.28
N TYR A 394 9.52 11.97 19.09
CA TYR A 394 9.78 12.54 17.77
C TYR A 394 10.10 11.44 16.75
N LEU A 395 10.99 10.50 17.08
CA LEU A 395 11.30 9.37 16.20
C LEU A 395 10.08 8.53 15.87
N MET A 396 9.22 8.26 16.86
CA MET A 396 7.95 7.56 16.64
C MET A 396 7.08 8.30 15.60
N TYR A 397 6.87 9.60 15.76
CA TYR A 397 6.07 10.39 14.81
C TYR A 397 6.72 10.49 13.42
N ALA A 398 8.04 10.70 13.37
CA ALA A 398 8.77 10.77 12.11
C ALA A 398 8.71 9.43 11.35
N ILE A 399 8.95 8.30 12.02
CA ILE A 399 8.86 6.98 11.39
C ILE A 399 7.44 6.73 10.85
N ASP A 400 6.41 7.06 11.62
CA ASP A 400 5.02 6.87 11.20
C ASP A 400 4.67 7.69 9.95
N TYR A 401 5.12 8.95 9.89
CA TYR A 401 4.88 9.85 8.77
C TYR A 401 5.64 9.41 7.51
N PHE A 402 6.91 9.00 7.67
CA PHE A 402 7.79 8.67 6.56
C PHE A 402 7.75 7.19 6.14
N LYS A 403 6.88 6.37 6.73
CA LYS A 403 6.78 4.91 6.47
C LYS A 403 6.44 4.56 5.02
N PHE A 404 5.94 5.50 4.21
CA PHE A 404 5.75 5.31 2.76
C PHE A 404 7.02 4.86 2.05
N GLN A 405 8.20 5.28 2.54
CA GLN A 405 9.50 4.79 2.04
C GLN A 405 9.64 3.27 2.16
N LEU A 406 9.08 2.68 3.22
CA LEU A 406 9.12 1.25 3.46
C LEU A 406 8.19 0.50 2.49
N TYR A 407 7.01 1.04 2.20
CA TYR A 407 6.07 0.44 1.25
C TYR A 407 6.62 0.46 -0.18
N ASN A 408 7.32 1.53 -0.59
CA ASN A 408 7.96 1.60 -1.90
C ASN A 408 9.02 0.50 -2.09
N GLU A 409 9.75 0.12 -1.04
CA GLU A 409 10.73 -0.97 -1.09
C GLU A 409 10.05 -2.36 -1.10
N VAL A 410 8.86 -2.50 -0.51
CA VAL A 410 8.07 -3.76 -0.55
C VAL A 410 7.44 -3.97 -1.92
N ILE A 411 6.96 -2.90 -2.57
CA ILE A 411 6.37 -2.98 -3.91
C ILE A 411 7.43 -3.36 -4.95
N THR A 412 8.68 -2.90 -4.77
CA THR A 412 9.79 -3.17 -5.69
C THR A 412 10.45 -4.53 -5.48
N THR A 413 10.30 -5.13 -4.29
CA THR A 413 10.86 -6.46 -3.97
C THR A 413 9.76 -7.53 -4.03
N SER A 414 10.08 -8.76 -4.47
CA SER A 414 9.13 -9.89 -4.44
C SER A 414 8.81 -10.40 -3.02
N GLN A 415 9.24 -9.67 -1.99
CA GLN A 415 9.07 -10.00 -0.57
C GLN A 415 8.01 -9.10 0.04
N GLN A 416 6.98 -9.69 0.66
CA GLN A 416 5.93 -8.96 1.37
C GLN A 416 6.38 -8.38 2.73
N ASN A 417 7.67 -8.48 3.08
CA ASN A 417 8.25 -8.17 4.38
C ASN A 417 9.52 -7.34 4.17
N ILE A 418 9.79 -6.37 5.06
CA ILE A 418 11.06 -5.62 5.00
C ILE A 418 12.12 -6.24 5.91
N ASN A 419 13.38 -6.09 5.54
CA ASN A 419 14.51 -6.47 6.39
C ASN A 419 15.04 -5.27 7.20
N LEU A 420 15.90 -5.54 8.18
CA LEU A 420 16.50 -4.51 9.04
C LEU A 420 17.25 -3.44 8.24
N GLY A 421 17.93 -3.82 7.15
CA GLY A 421 18.68 -2.90 6.31
C GLY A 421 17.80 -1.88 5.59
N ILE A 422 16.59 -2.29 5.18
CA ILE A 422 15.59 -1.37 4.59
C ILE A 422 15.18 -0.32 5.63
N LEU A 423 14.79 -0.76 6.84
CA LEU A 423 14.41 0.15 7.92
C LEU A 423 15.55 1.10 8.31
N GLN A 424 16.78 0.59 8.40
CA GLN A 424 17.98 1.39 8.72
C GLN A 424 18.30 2.45 7.65
N ASN A 425 17.94 2.21 6.39
CA ASN A 425 18.17 3.13 5.28
C ASN A 425 17.04 4.14 5.06
N MET A 426 15.92 4.00 5.76
CA MET A 426 14.84 4.98 5.80
C MET A 426 15.41 6.36 6.17
N VAL A 427 14.98 7.40 5.46
CA VAL A 427 15.50 8.76 5.63
C VAL A 427 14.47 9.63 6.36
N ILE A 428 14.90 10.35 7.40
CA ILE A 428 14.06 11.28 8.15
C ILE A 428 14.78 12.62 8.38
N PRO A 429 14.06 13.74 8.55
CA PRO A 429 14.65 15.00 8.99
C PRO A 429 15.27 14.93 10.39
N LYS A 430 16.38 15.63 10.59
CA LYS A 430 17.03 15.86 11.90
C LYS A 430 16.90 17.35 12.31
N PRO A 431 15.75 17.78 12.83
CA PRO A 431 15.61 19.10 13.43
C PRO A 431 16.37 19.20 14.76
N PRO A 432 16.72 20.41 15.22
CA PRO A 432 17.26 20.64 16.56
C PRO A 432 16.34 20.09 17.66
N LEU A 433 16.91 19.67 18.80
CA LEU A 433 16.14 19.10 19.93
C LEU A 433 14.98 20.00 20.39
N GLU A 434 15.15 21.32 20.36
CA GLU A 434 14.07 22.25 20.74
C GLU A 434 12.86 22.18 19.79
N ILE A 435 13.11 22.01 18.49
CA ILE A 435 12.04 21.81 17.51
C ILE A 435 11.41 20.42 17.68
N GLN A 436 12.21 19.38 17.96
CA GLN A 436 11.67 18.06 18.30
C GLN A 436 10.73 18.14 19.51
N LYS A 437 11.09 18.89 20.56
CA LYS A 437 10.22 19.12 21.74
C LYS A 437 8.93 19.83 21.37
N GLN A 438 8.98 20.83 20.49
CA GLN A 438 7.78 21.55 20.02
C GLN A 438 6.83 20.63 19.24
N ILE A 439 7.37 19.83 18.31
CA ILE A 439 6.59 18.82 17.56
C ILE A 439 5.92 17.86 18.54
N VAL A 440 6.70 17.30 19.48
CA VAL A 440 6.18 16.34 20.47
C VAL A 440 5.08 16.99 21.31
N ALA A 441 5.28 18.20 21.82
CA ALA A 441 4.31 18.88 22.67
C ALA A 441 2.99 19.21 21.93
N GLU A 442 3.05 19.59 20.64
CA GLU A 442 1.83 19.79 19.84
C GLU A 442 1.14 18.46 19.53
N CYS A 443 1.88 17.43 19.11
CA CYS A 443 1.30 16.11 18.84
C CYS A 443 0.69 15.44 20.08
N GLU A 444 1.30 15.59 21.26
CA GLU A 444 0.80 15.05 22.53
C GLU A 444 -0.56 15.65 22.92
N LYS A 445 -0.77 16.95 22.69
CA LYS A 445 -2.09 17.59 22.93
C LYS A 445 -3.18 16.97 22.06
N ILE A 446 -2.86 16.69 20.80
CA ILE A 446 -3.79 16.03 19.87
C ILE A 446 -4.01 14.57 20.30
N GLU A 447 -2.98 13.87 20.75
CA GLU A 447 -3.07 12.49 21.26
C GLU A 447 -3.94 12.39 22.52
N GLU A 448 -3.86 13.37 23.43
CA GLU A 448 -4.71 13.44 24.62
C GLU A 448 -6.19 13.59 24.26
N GLN A 449 -6.49 14.48 23.31
CA GLN A 449 -7.85 14.63 22.77
C GLN A 449 -8.33 13.35 22.10
N TYR A 450 -7.49 12.73 21.26
CA TYR A 450 -7.79 11.46 20.60
C TYR A 450 -8.14 10.36 21.61
N ASN A 451 -7.32 10.20 22.66
CA ASN A 451 -7.55 9.21 23.70
C ASN A 451 -8.84 9.47 24.48
N THR A 452 -9.13 10.73 24.80
CA THR A 452 -10.34 11.13 25.51
C THR A 452 -11.59 10.78 24.68
N LEU A 453 -11.61 11.13 23.40
CA LEU A 453 -12.73 10.82 22.51
C LEU A 453 -12.87 9.31 22.27
N SER A 454 -11.77 8.59 22.11
CA SER A 454 -11.76 7.13 21.94
C SER A 454 -12.32 6.41 23.17
N LEU A 455 -11.97 6.86 24.38
CA LEU A 455 -12.56 6.36 25.63
C LEU A 455 -14.06 6.66 25.71
N SER A 456 -14.49 7.87 25.36
CA SER A 456 -15.91 8.24 25.34
C SER A 456 -16.71 7.40 24.34
N ILE A 457 -16.16 7.10 23.15
CA ILE A 457 -16.80 6.19 22.19
C ILE A 457 -17.02 4.81 22.81
N LYS A 458 -16.01 4.26 23.48
CA LYS A 458 -16.11 2.96 24.16
C LYS A 458 -17.14 2.99 25.29
N GLU A 459 -17.19 4.06 26.06
CA GLU A 459 -18.20 4.27 27.10
C GLU A 459 -19.61 4.31 26.50
N TYR A 460 -19.83 5.06 25.42
CA TYR A 460 -21.12 5.17 24.75
C TYR A 460 -21.58 3.83 24.15
N GLN A 461 -20.66 3.04 23.58
CA GLN A 461 -20.95 1.68 23.14
C GLN A 461 -21.38 0.78 24.31
N ASN A 462 -20.70 0.89 25.45
CA ASN A 462 -21.06 0.15 26.66
C ASN A 462 -22.42 0.63 27.23
N LEU A 463 -22.77 1.91 27.14
CA LEU A 463 -24.08 2.42 27.56
C LEU A 463 -25.22 1.81 26.75
N ILE A 464 -25.06 1.71 25.42
CA ILE A 464 -26.05 1.02 24.56
C ILE A 464 -26.18 -0.44 25.02
N LYS A 465 -25.06 -1.15 25.20
CA LYS A 465 -25.05 -2.55 25.63
C LYS A 465 -25.75 -2.74 26.98
N ALA A 466 -25.41 -1.93 27.97
CA ALA A 466 -25.99 -1.97 29.30
C ALA A 466 -27.51 -1.71 29.28
N MET A 467 -27.96 -0.71 28.51
CA MET A 467 -29.38 -0.42 28.35
C MET A 467 -30.12 -1.60 27.72
N LEU A 468 -29.63 -2.14 26.60
CA LEU A 468 -30.26 -3.28 25.93
C LEU A 468 -30.33 -4.51 26.85
N GLN A 469 -29.32 -4.73 27.70
CA GLN A 469 -29.31 -5.84 28.66
C GLN A 469 -30.34 -5.62 29.77
N LYS A 470 -30.45 -4.40 30.32
CA LYS A 470 -31.45 -4.08 31.35
C LYS A 470 -32.88 -4.12 30.81
N CYS A 471 -33.06 -3.84 29.53
CA CYS A 471 -34.31 -4.05 28.82
C CYS A 471 -34.53 -5.53 28.43
N GLY A 472 -33.68 -6.47 28.82
CA GLY A 472 -33.86 -7.90 28.51
C GLY A 472 -33.75 -8.26 27.02
N ILE A 473 -33.17 -7.38 26.21
CA ILE A 473 -33.01 -7.56 24.75
C ILE A 473 -31.79 -8.42 24.45
N ILE A 474 -30.66 -8.12 25.10
CA ILE A 474 -29.40 -8.84 24.96
C ILE A 474 -29.05 -9.61 26.23
N GLU A 475 -28.29 -10.69 26.09
CA GLU A 475 -27.64 -11.36 27.22
C GLU A 475 -26.19 -10.89 27.32
N ASP A 476 -25.81 -10.38 28.49
CA ASP A 476 -24.45 -9.95 28.79
C ASP A 476 -24.09 -10.41 30.20
N ASN A 477 -22.86 -10.89 30.39
CA ASN A 477 -22.38 -11.39 31.67
C ASN A 477 -21.85 -10.28 32.59
N GLN A 478 -21.82 -9.03 32.12
CA GLN A 478 -21.40 -7.87 32.89
C GLN A 478 -22.57 -7.37 33.76
N GLU A 479 -22.29 -7.12 35.03
CA GLU A 479 -23.22 -6.42 35.91
C GLU A 479 -23.09 -4.92 35.69
N TYR A 480 -24.23 -4.26 35.45
CA TYR A 480 -24.29 -2.82 35.37
C TYR A 480 -25.28 -2.28 36.42
N GLU A 481 -24.91 -1.18 37.05
CA GLU A 481 -25.75 -0.48 38.01
C GLU A 481 -26.79 0.39 37.28
N LEU A 482 -28.07 0.16 37.56
CA LEU A 482 -29.18 0.74 36.81
C LEU A 482 -29.20 2.27 36.85
N ASN A 483 -29.05 2.84 38.05
CA ASN A 483 -29.11 4.27 38.27
C ASN A 483 -27.96 4.99 37.56
N SER A 484 -26.76 4.40 37.58
CA SER A 484 -25.58 4.93 36.87
C SER A 484 -25.78 4.98 35.36
N ILE A 485 -26.42 3.97 34.76
CA ILE A 485 -26.77 3.97 33.33
C ILE A 485 -27.76 5.09 33.02
N LEU A 486 -28.86 5.17 33.80
CA LEU A 486 -29.93 6.14 33.59
C LEU A 486 -29.41 7.57 33.71
N ASP A 487 -28.61 7.87 34.73
CA ASP A 487 -28.01 9.20 34.91
C ASP A 487 -27.13 9.61 33.72
N LYS A 488 -26.30 8.68 33.22
CA LYS A 488 -25.44 8.93 32.05
C LYS A 488 -26.26 9.15 30.78
N ILE A 489 -27.28 8.32 30.55
CA ILE A 489 -28.18 8.46 29.39
C ILE A 489 -28.97 9.77 29.49
N ASN A 490 -29.52 10.11 30.65
CA ASN A 490 -30.28 11.34 30.86
C ASN A 490 -29.42 12.57 30.60
N ASN A 491 -28.19 12.60 31.12
CA ASN A 491 -27.25 13.69 30.89
C ASN A 491 -26.84 13.81 29.41
N LEU A 492 -26.59 12.69 28.73
CA LEU A 492 -26.13 12.67 27.35
C LEU A 492 -27.23 12.99 26.34
N CYS A 493 -28.39 12.34 26.49
CA CYS A 493 -29.53 12.47 25.60
C CYS A 493 -30.43 13.66 25.95
N LYS A 494 -30.21 14.32 27.10
CA LYS A 494 -31.04 15.39 27.66
C LYS A 494 -32.50 14.96 27.78
N ILE A 495 -32.71 13.79 28.38
CA ILE A 495 -34.02 13.17 28.63
C ILE A 495 -34.15 12.86 30.13
N ASN A 496 -35.36 12.51 30.56
CA ASN A 496 -35.64 12.18 31.96
C ASN A 496 -36.24 10.77 32.06
N LEU A 497 -35.38 9.75 31.92
CA LEU A 497 -35.73 8.36 32.14
C LEU A 497 -35.61 8.03 33.63
N ASP A 498 -36.59 7.31 34.16
CA ASP A 498 -36.59 6.82 35.52
C ASP A 498 -36.54 5.28 35.57
N SER A 499 -36.50 4.73 36.78
CA SER A 499 -36.55 3.27 36.97
C SER A 499 -37.89 2.66 36.52
N GLU A 500 -38.95 3.46 36.45
CA GLU A 500 -40.28 3.01 36.05
C GLU A 500 -40.30 2.67 34.54
N PHE A 501 -39.56 3.43 33.72
CA PHE A 501 -39.32 3.14 32.30
C PHE A 501 -38.83 1.70 32.08
N LEU A 502 -37.77 1.27 32.78
CA LEU A 502 -37.22 -0.08 32.60
C LEU A 502 -38.12 -1.18 33.19
N SER A 503 -38.89 -0.84 34.24
CA SER A 503 -39.90 -1.75 34.79
C SER A 503 -41.09 -1.97 33.85
N SER A 504 -41.36 -1.02 32.94
CA SER A 504 -42.47 -1.10 31.99
C SER A 504 -42.25 -2.16 30.90
N PHE A 505 -41.00 -2.52 30.62
CA PHE A 505 -40.64 -3.55 29.63
C PHE A 505 -41.37 -4.88 29.88
N ASN A 506 -41.46 -5.31 31.14
CA ASN A 506 -42.06 -6.59 31.50
C ASN A 506 -43.59 -6.59 31.50
N LYS A 507 -44.24 -5.43 31.41
CA LYS A 507 -45.70 -5.32 31.58
C LYS A 507 -46.49 -5.77 30.35
N THR A 508 -45.94 -5.69 29.14
CA THR A 508 -46.68 -5.98 27.90
C THR A 508 -45.82 -6.63 26.81
N ILE A 509 -45.31 -7.84 27.04
CA ILE A 509 -44.52 -8.58 26.06
C ILE A 509 -45.40 -9.55 25.27
N LYS A 510 -45.38 -9.45 23.94
CA LYS A 510 -45.99 -10.43 23.03
C LYS A 510 -44.91 -11.18 22.27
N GLU A 511 -45.06 -12.49 22.15
CA GLU A 511 -44.15 -13.32 21.37
C GLU A 511 -44.69 -13.52 19.95
N TYR A 512 -43.83 -13.30 18.96
CA TYR A 512 -44.15 -13.51 17.55
C TYR A 512 -43.11 -14.42 16.90
N ALA A 513 -43.56 -15.37 16.09
CA ALA A 513 -42.67 -16.03 15.14
C ALA A 513 -42.37 -15.06 13.98
N LEU A 514 -41.14 -15.06 13.45
CA LEU A 514 -40.80 -14.25 12.28
C LEU A 514 -41.49 -14.71 10.99
N SER A 515 -42.19 -15.84 11.01
CA SER A 515 -43.13 -16.27 9.98
C SER A 515 -44.48 -15.54 10.00
N ASN A 516 -44.76 -14.74 11.03
CA ASN A 516 -46.01 -13.97 11.14
C ASN A 516 -46.10 -12.90 10.02
N PRO A 517 -47.28 -12.68 9.41
CA PRO A 517 -47.46 -11.69 8.33
C PRO A 517 -47.08 -10.24 8.64
N ILE A 518 -46.95 -9.86 9.92
CA ILE A 518 -46.43 -8.54 10.33
C ILE A 518 -44.95 -8.36 9.97
N PHE A 519 -44.24 -9.44 9.64
CA PHE A 519 -42.88 -9.44 9.12
C PHE A 519 -42.89 -9.83 7.65
N LYS A 520 -42.25 -9.03 6.80
CA LYS A 520 -42.01 -9.40 5.40
C LYS A 520 -40.52 -9.67 5.23
N LEU A 521 -40.19 -10.94 5.03
CA LEU A 521 -38.84 -11.43 4.82
C LEU A 521 -38.60 -11.68 3.33
N SER A 522 -37.48 -11.19 2.81
CA SER A 522 -37.02 -11.48 1.45
C SER A 522 -35.52 -11.74 1.44
N ILE A 523 -35.05 -12.40 0.38
CA ILE A 523 -33.62 -12.51 0.07
C ILE A 523 -33.36 -11.58 -1.11
N GLY A 524 -32.21 -10.92 -1.10
CA GLY A 524 -31.76 -10.13 -2.23
C GLY A 524 -31.47 -10.98 -3.46
N LYS A 525 -30.92 -10.33 -4.48
CA LYS A 525 -30.59 -10.98 -5.75
C LYS A 525 -29.10 -11.00 -5.96
N ARG A 526 -28.58 -12.08 -6.56
CA ARG A 526 -27.17 -12.17 -6.88
C ARG A 526 -26.70 -10.93 -7.64
N VAL A 527 -25.60 -10.36 -7.15
CA VAL A 527 -24.88 -9.28 -7.83
C VAL A 527 -23.58 -9.88 -8.30
N LEU A 528 -23.41 -9.93 -9.62
CA LEU A 528 -22.15 -10.36 -10.21
C LEU A 528 -21.14 -9.19 -10.14
N ASN A 529 -19.84 -9.50 -10.05
CA ASN A 529 -18.82 -8.45 -9.92
C ASN A 529 -18.84 -7.43 -11.07
N ASN A 530 -19.32 -7.80 -12.26
CA ASN A 530 -19.48 -6.90 -13.41
C ASN A 530 -20.70 -5.99 -13.33
N GLU A 531 -21.63 -6.25 -12.40
CA GLU A 531 -22.79 -5.39 -12.15
C GLU A 531 -22.46 -4.30 -11.13
N LEU A 532 -21.37 -4.46 -10.37
CA LEU A 532 -20.83 -3.44 -9.48
C LEU A 532 -20.19 -2.31 -10.29
N LEU A 533 -20.44 -1.07 -9.86
CA LEU A 533 -20.02 0.16 -10.50
C LEU A 533 -19.21 1.00 -9.50
N GLU A 534 -18.12 1.61 -9.94
CA GLU A 534 -17.31 2.54 -9.14
C GLU A 534 -18.07 3.84 -8.83
N ASN A 535 -18.85 4.34 -9.80
CA ASN A 535 -19.71 5.53 -9.66
C ASN A 535 -21.19 5.16 -9.44
N GLY A 536 -21.47 3.99 -8.87
CA GLY A 536 -22.85 3.58 -8.60
C GLY A 536 -23.48 4.44 -7.50
N GLN A 537 -24.78 4.70 -7.60
CA GLN A 537 -25.50 5.52 -6.61
C GLN A 537 -26.10 4.70 -5.47
N ILE A 538 -26.31 3.39 -5.68
CA ILE A 538 -27.02 2.53 -4.74
C ILE A 538 -26.04 1.56 -4.08
N PRO A 539 -25.82 1.66 -2.76
CA PRO A 539 -24.92 0.77 -2.04
C PRO A 539 -25.44 -0.67 -2.01
N VAL A 540 -24.55 -1.61 -2.29
CA VAL A 540 -24.81 -3.06 -2.26
C VAL A 540 -24.40 -3.62 -0.90
N TYR A 541 -25.26 -4.42 -0.30
CA TYR A 541 -24.97 -5.14 0.95
C TYR A 541 -25.02 -6.64 0.70
N SER A 542 -24.02 -7.36 1.20
CA SER A 542 -23.87 -8.81 1.00
C SER A 542 -23.89 -9.54 2.35
N ALA A 543 -23.12 -10.62 2.49
CA ALA A 543 -22.99 -11.32 3.77
C ALA A 543 -22.47 -10.41 4.90
N ASN A 544 -21.63 -9.40 4.56
CA ASN A 544 -21.37 -8.28 5.45
C ASN A 544 -22.42 -7.17 5.24
N VAL A 545 -23.37 -7.03 6.17
CA VAL A 545 -24.47 -6.05 6.06
C VAL A 545 -24.17 -4.72 6.73
N LEU A 546 -23.02 -4.61 7.40
CA LEU A 546 -22.58 -3.37 8.06
C LEU A 546 -21.67 -2.54 7.16
N GLU A 547 -21.13 -3.13 6.09
CA GLU A 547 -20.25 -2.49 5.12
C GLU A 547 -20.81 -2.59 3.72
N VAL A 548 -20.56 -1.55 2.93
CA VAL A 548 -20.95 -1.51 1.52
C VAL A 548 -20.00 -2.41 0.73
N PHE A 549 -20.56 -3.42 0.05
CA PHE A 549 -19.83 -4.36 -0.80
C PHE A 549 -19.41 -3.75 -2.15
N GLY A 550 -20.14 -2.74 -2.60
CA GLY A 550 -19.92 -2.00 -3.84
C GLY A 550 -21.16 -1.17 -4.17
N PHE A 551 -21.25 -0.61 -5.37
CA PHE A 551 -22.42 0.18 -5.76
C PHE A 551 -23.04 -0.32 -7.06
N VAL A 552 -24.33 -0.08 -7.27
CA VAL A 552 -25.06 -0.35 -8.51
C VAL A 552 -25.95 0.83 -8.86
N ASN A 553 -26.48 0.84 -10.09
CA ASN A 553 -27.53 1.80 -10.51
C ASN A 553 -28.89 1.13 -10.72
N LYS A 554 -28.96 -0.20 -10.60
CA LYS A 554 -30.22 -0.96 -10.68
C LYS A 554 -30.88 -1.05 -9.31
N GLU A 555 -32.21 -1.04 -9.29
CA GLU A 555 -33.03 -1.22 -8.11
C GLU A 555 -33.72 -2.59 -8.15
N ILE A 556 -33.85 -3.26 -7.01
CA ILE A 556 -34.67 -4.48 -6.87
C ILE A 556 -35.78 -4.37 -5.85
N LEU A 557 -35.71 -3.36 -4.98
CA LEU A 557 -36.77 -2.97 -4.08
C LEU A 557 -37.45 -1.73 -4.66
N GLN A 558 -38.75 -1.57 -4.37
CA GLN A 558 -39.55 -0.41 -4.79
C GLN A 558 -40.12 0.36 -3.59
N ASP A 559 -39.93 -0.15 -2.37
CA ASP A 559 -40.56 0.29 -1.12
C ASP A 559 -39.54 0.94 -0.16
N TYR A 560 -38.73 1.88 -0.67
CA TYR A 560 -37.73 2.57 0.17
C TYR A 560 -38.35 3.52 1.19
N ASP A 561 -39.65 3.80 1.14
CA ASP A 561 -40.41 4.57 2.12
C ASP A 561 -40.53 3.85 3.50
N ASN A 562 -40.18 2.57 3.55
CA ASN A 562 -40.13 1.77 4.77
C ASN A 562 -38.70 1.64 5.32
N ASP A 563 -38.56 1.46 6.63
CA ASP A 563 -37.29 1.06 7.25
C ASP A 563 -36.96 -0.40 6.93
N SER A 564 -35.68 -0.75 6.97
CA SER A 564 -35.15 -2.08 6.63
C SER A 564 -34.23 -2.61 7.71
N VAL A 565 -34.37 -3.89 8.01
CA VAL A 565 -33.37 -4.65 8.77
C VAL A 565 -32.73 -5.68 7.85
N LEU A 566 -31.40 -5.68 7.79
CA LEU A 566 -30.62 -6.61 6.98
C LEU A 566 -30.01 -7.70 7.85
N TRP A 567 -29.83 -8.91 7.32
CA TRP A 567 -29.01 -9.93 7.95
C TRP A 567 -28.11 -10.65 6.94
N GLY A 568 -26.91 -11.02 7.38
CA GLY A 568 -25.98 -11.82 6.58
C GLY A 568 -26.33 -13.31 6.60
N ILE A 569 -26.37 -13.95 5.44
CA ILE A 569 -26.74 -15.38 5.31
C ILE A 569 -25.51 -16.30 5.44
N ASP A 570 -24.44 -15.97 4.70
CA ASP A 570 -23.26 -16.83 4.50
C ASP A 570 -21.97 -16.28 5.15
N GLY A 571 -22.11 -15.25 6.00
CA GLY A 571 -21.01 -14.55 6.67
C GLY A 571 -20.86 -14.88 8.15
N ASP A 572 -20.04 -14.09 8.84
CA ASP A 572 -20.08 -14.02 10.30
C ASP A 572 -21.41 -13.35 10.67
N TRP A 573 -22.23 -13.96 11.53
CA TRP A 573 -23.60 -13.50 11.78
C TRP A 573 -23.63 -12.02 12.18
N MET A 574 -24.45 -11.24 11.47
CA MET A 574 -24.57 -9.82 11.66
C MET A 574 -25.91 -9.31 11.15
N VAL A 575 -26.37 -8.23 11.78
CA VAL A 575 -27.64 -7.57 11.49
C VAL A 575 -27.38 -6.07 11.35
N GLY A 576 -27.95 -5.48 10.29
CA GLY A 576 -27.84 -4.06 9.99
C GLY A 576 -29.21 -3.39 9.96
N PHE A 577 -29.22 -2.07 10.11
CA PHE A 577 -30.43 -1.25 10.00
C PHE A 577 -30.23 -0.20 8.89
N ILE A 578 -31.22 -0.07 8.02
CA ILE A 578 -31.26 0.95 6.97
C ILE A 578 -32.55 1.77 7.15
N PRO A 579 -32.44 3.08 7.42
CA PRO A 579 -33.62 3.93 7.55
C PRO A 579 -34.33 4.13 6.21
N LYS A 580 -35.61 4.44 6.27
CA LYS A 580 -36.43 4.82 5.11
C LYS A 580 -35.80 5.97 4.32
N ASN A 581 -36.14 6.01 3.05
CA ASN A 581 -35.63 6.89 2.01
C ASN A 581 -34.14 6.72 1.67
N LYS A 582 -33.46 5.68 2.20
CA LYS A 582 -32.13 5.28 1.73
C LYS A 582 -32.24 4.09 0.78
N LYS A 583 -31.83 4.31 -0.47
CA LYS A 583 -31.74 3.24 -1.47
C LYS A 583 -30.59 2.29 -1.13
N PHE A 584 -30.80 0.99 -1.35
CA PHE A 584 -29.78 -0.04 -1.19
C PHE A 584 -30.13 -1.27 -2.04
N TYR A 585 -29.13 -2.11 -2.28
CA TYR A 585 -29.29 -3.35 -3.02
C TYR A 585 -28.79 -4.55 -2.19
N PRO A 586 -29.67 -5.45 -1.71
CA PRO A 586 -29.26 -6.68 -1.04
C PRO A 586 -28.85 -7.76 -2.05
N THR A 587 -27.73 -8.45 -1.81
CA THR A 587 -27.33 -9.63 -2.62
C THR A 587 -28.12 -10.89 -2.24
N ASP A 588 -27.93 -11.99 -2.96
CA ASP A 588 -28.43 -13.32 -2.59
C ASP A 588 -27.84 -13.87 -1.27
N HIS A 589 -26.80 -13.23 -0.73
CA HIS A 589 -26.23 -13.51 0.58
C HIS A 589 -26.72 -12.56 1.69
N CYS A 590 -27.64 -11.66 1.36
CA CYS A 590 -28.24 -10.68 2.27
C CYS A 590 -29.75 -10.89 2.32
N GLY A 591 -30.29 -11.03 3.53
CA GLY A 591 -31.73 -10.97 3.76
C GLY A 591 -32.21 -9.57 4.09
N VAL A 592 -33.49 -9.31 3.81
CA VAL A 592 -34.19 -8.07 4.18
C VAL A 592 -35.43 -8.42 4.98
N LEU A 593 -35.59 -7.76 6.12
CA LEU A 593 -36.76 -7.80 6.98
C LEU A 593 -37.43 -6.43 6.97
N ARG A 594 -38.69 -6.40 6.56
CA ARG A 594 -39.62 -5.28 6.76
C ARG A 594 -40.63 -5.62 7.83
N VAL A 595 -41.18 -4.60 8.46
CA VAL A 595 -42.17 -4.74 9.55
C VAL A 595 -43.40 -3.89 9.28
N ASP A 596 -44.51 -4.25 9.91
CA ASP A 596 -45.67 -3.38 10.09
C ASP A 596 -45.32 -2.28 11.13
N ASP A 597 -45.00 -1.08 10.63
CA ASP A 597 -44.51 0.07 11.41
C ASP A 597 -45.55 0.60 12.41
N THR A 598 -46.84 0.27 12.22
CA THR A 598 -47.90 0.56 13.19
C THR A 598 -47.80 -0.29 14.47
N LYS A 599 -46.94 -1.30 14.48
CA LYS A 599 -46.77 -2.27 15.59
C LYS A 599 -45.33 -2.46 16.03
N ILE A 600 -44.36 -2.25 15.13
CA ILE A 600 -42.96 -2.64 15.35
C ILE A 600 -42.03 -1.53 14.88
N ASN A 601 -41.11 -1.13 15.76
CA ASN A 601 -40.01 -0.28 15.36
C ASN A 601 -38.89 -1.11 14.71
N ALA A 602 -38.52 -0.79 13.47
CA ALA A 602 -37.54 -1.55 12.69
C ALA A 602 -36.11 -1.47 13.28
N LYS A 603 -35.72 -0.35 13.88
CA LYS A 603 -34.42 -0.24 14.57
C LYS A 603 -34.41 -1.16 15.79
N TYR A 604 -35.49 -1.16 16.57
CA TYR A 604 -35.62 -2.01 17.74
C TYR A 604 -35.53 -3.51 17.40
N ILE A 605 -36.28 -3.98 16.38
CA ILE A 605 -36.24 -5.40 15.99
C ILE A 605 -34.84 -5.81 15.48
N SER A 606 -34.01 -4.89 14.97
CA SER A 606 -32.64 -5.21 14.56
C SER A 606 -31.78 -5.72 15.72
N PHE A 607 -31.94 -5.14 16.93
CA PHE A 607 -31.22 -5.60 18.12
C PHE A 607 -31.67 -7.00 18.54
N ILE A 608 -32.99 -7.24 18.56
CA ILE A 608 -33.55 -8.54 18.93
C ILE A 608 -33.15 -9.62 17.91
N LEU A 609 -33.22 -9.30 16.62
CA LEU A 609 -32.84 -10.25 15.57
C LEU A 609 -31.39 -10.66 15.74
N ASN A 610 -30.49 -9.69 15.97
CA ASN A 610 -29.07 -9.94 16.20
C ASN A 610 -28.84 -10.92 17.35
N GLU A 611 -29.49 -10.71 18.49
CA GLU A 611 -29.37 -11.58 19.66
C GLU A 611 -29.99 -12.96 19.44
N ALA A 612 -31.17 -13.02 18.80
CA ALA A 612 -31.81 -14.28 18.47
C ALA A 612 -30.92 -15.15 17.57
N GLY A 613 -30.26 -14.56 16.57
CA GLY A 613 -29.34 -15.29 15.70
C GLY A 613 -28.04 -15.73 16.39
N LYS A 614 -27.50 -14.91 17.32
CA LYS A 614 -26.37 -15.32 18.17
C LYS A 614 -26.72 -16.52 19.05
N LYS A 615 -27.91 -16.51 19.66
CA LYS A 615 -28.42 -17.64 20.48
C LYS A 615 -28.59 -18.93 19.67
N GLN A 616 -28.98 -18.82 18.39
CA GLN A 616 -29.00 -19.97 17.49
C GLN A 616 -27.60 -20.42 17.04
N GLY A 617 -26.56 -19.60 17.24
CA GLY A 617 -25.20 -19.89 16.80
C GLY A 617 -24.97 -19.68 15.31
N PHE A 618 -25.73 -18.77 14.67
CA PHE A 618 -25.53 -18.48 13.26
C PHE A 618 -24.10 -18.03 12.96
N SER A 619 -23.56 -18.55 11.86
CA SER A 619 -22.17 -18.36 11.45
C SER A 619 -21.98 -18.83 10.01
N ARG A 620 -20.77 -18.69 9.47
CA ARG A 620 -20.40 -19.27 8.16
C ARG A 620 -20.70 -20.77 8.06
N LYS A 621 -20.63 -21.49 9.19
CA LYS A 621 -20.96 -22.93 9.27
C LYS A 621 -22.46 -23.15 9.41
N LEU A 622 -23.12 -22.39 10.28
CA LEU A 622 -24.56 -22.44 10.50
C LEU A 622 -25.25 -21.23 9.86
N ARG A 623 -25.49 -21.32 8.55
CA ARG A 623 -26.04 -20.21 7.75
C ARG A 623 -27.42 -19.78 8.20
N ALA A 624 -27.71 -18.49 8.12
CA ALA A 624 -29.01 -17.90 8.46
C ALA A 624 -29.95 -17.86 7.24
N SER A 625 -30.35 -19.03 6.73
CA SER A 625 -31.31 -19.12 5.62
C SER A 625 -32.66 -18.50 6.00
N ILE A 626 -33.44 -18.08 4.99
CA ILE A 626 -34.77 -17.48 5.23
C ILE A 626 -35.69 -18.38 6.08
N ASP A 627 -35.64 -19.70 5.89
CA ASP A 627 -36.45 -20.64 6.68
C ASP A 627 -36.00 -20.70 8.14
N ARG A 628 -34.69 -20.63 8.39
CA ARG A 628 -34.13 -20.57 9.75
C ARG A 628 -34.48 -19.25 10.44
N ILE A 629 -34.48 -18.14 9.70
CA ILE A 629 -34.95 -16.84 10.21
C ILE A 629 -36.44 -16.90 10.52
N LYS A 630 -37.29 -17.41 9.61
CA LYS A 630 -38.73 -17.57 9.84
C LYS A 630 -39.07 -18.41 11.08
N ALA A 631 -38.21 -19.37 11.42
CA ALA A 631 -38.36 -20.23 12.60
C ALA A 631 -38.03 -19.53 13.92
N LEU A 632 -37.33 -18.38 13.90
CA LEU A 632 -37.05 -17.61 15.10
C LEU A 632 -38.33 -17.05 15.72
N ARG A 633 -38.29 -16.93 17.05
CA ARG A 633 -39.31 -16.24 17.84
C ARG A 633 -38.70 -15.03 18.54
N VAL A 634 -39.44 -13.94 18.52
CA VAL A 634 -39.02 -12.66 19.08
C VAL A 634 -40.08 -12.15 20.05
N LYS A 635 -39.62 -11.53 21.14
CA LYS A 635 -40.45 -10.93 22.17
C LYS A 635 -40.50 -9.43 21.96
N LEU A 636 -41.69 -8.88 21.75
CA LEU A 636 -41.91 -7.46 21.46
C LEU A 636 -42.73 -6.79 22.56
N PRO A 637 -42.21 -5.70 23.16
CA PRO A 637 -42.96 -4.84 24.07
C PRO A 637 -43.91 -3.91 23.28
N SER A 638 -44.58 -2.96 23.97
CA SER A 638 -45.38 -1.93 23.31
C SER A 638 -44.55 -1.11 22.31
N LEU A 639 -45.17 -0.65 21.22
CA LEU A 639 -44.49 0.15 20.19
C LEU A 639 -43.83 1.40 20.80
N GLU A 640 -44.52 2.09 21.71
CA GLU A 640 -43.99 3.24 22.44
C GLU A 640 -42.65 2.94 23.13
N PHE A 641 -42.53 1.78 23.78
CA PHE A 641 -41.28 1.38 24.42
C PHE A 641 -40.19 1.06 23.39
N GLN A 642 -40.56 0.40 22.28
CA GLN A 642 -39.63 0.13 21.19
C GLN A 642 -39.06 1.43 20.60
N ASP A 643 -39.90 2.43 20.39
CA ASP A 643 -39.55 3.75 19.87
C ASP A 643 -38.62 4.51 20.83
N GLN A 644 -38.90 4.46 22.14
CA GLN A 644 -38.05 5.07 23.16
C GLN A 644 -36.64 4.47 23.16
N ILE A 645 -36.52 3.15 23.11
CA ILE A 645 -35.22 2.47 23.02
C ILE A 645 -34.48 2.83 21.73
N ALA A 646 -35.18 2.81 20.60
CA ALA A 646 -34.60 3.19 19.31
C ALA A 646 -34.06 4.63 19.33
N ASP A 647 -34.85 5.60 19.79
CA ASP A 647 -34.46 7.02 19.89
C ASP A 647 -33.24 7.23 20.79
N ILE A 648 -33.20 6.57 21.95
CA ILE A 648 -32.03 6.63 22.84
C ILE A 648 -30.79 6.07 22.15
N THR A 649 -30.89 4.89 21.53
CA THR A 649 -29.75 4.31 20.82
C THR A 649 -29.27 5.18 19.67
N ASP A 650 -30.18 5.75 18.88
CA ASP A 650 -29.83 6.61 17.74
C ASP A 650 -29.14 7.90 18.20
N LYS A 651 -29.55 8.50 19.32
CA LYS A 651 -28.87 9.66 19.93
C LYS A 651 -27.43 9.32 20.35
N ILE A 652 -27.22 8.17 20.98
CA ILE A 652 -25.89 7.72 21.40
C ILE A 652 -25.02 7.37 20.18
N GLU A 653 -25.56 6.64 19.19
CA GLU A 653 -24.86 6.29 17.95
C GLU A 653 -24.46 7.54 17.15
N LYS A 654 -25.32 8.56 17.10
CA LYS A 654 -24.98 9.85 16.49
C LYS A 654 -23.78 10.49 17.17
N LYS A 655 -23.74 10.50 18.50
CA LYS A 655 -22.58 11.02 19.26
C LYS A 655 -21.30 10.22 19.01
N ILE A 656 -21.40 8.89 18.94
CA ILE A 656 -20.28 8.02 18.56
C ILE A 656 -19.74 8.40 17.17
N ASN A 657 -20.62 8.59 16.19
CA ASN A 657 -20.22 8.94 14.83
C ASN A 657 -19.60 10.35 14.74
N GLU A 658 -20.13 11.33 15.47
CA GLU A 658 -19.51 12.66 15.60
C GLU A 658 -18.07 12.56 16.13
N TYR A 659 -17.83 11.76 17.17
CA TYR A 659 -16.49 11.57 17.73
C TYR A 659 -15.57 10.80 16.79
N LYS A 660 -16.06 9.79 16.04
CA LYS A 660 -15.26 9.09 15.02
C LYS A 660 -14.76 10.04 13.93
N ILE A 661 -15.63 10.94 13.44
CA ILE A 661 -15.25 11.97 12.45
C ILE A 661 -14.17 12.89 13.02
N GLU A 662 -14.29 13.28 14.30
CA GLU A 662 -13.28 14.11 14.95
C GLU A 662 -11.95 13.36 15.14
N LEU A 663 -11.96 12.07 15.48
CA LEU A 663 -10.73 11.25 15.54
C LEU A 663 -9.99 11.26 14.19
N ASP A 664 -10.68 11.09 13.06
CA ASP A 664 -10.09 11.15 11.72
C ASP A 664 -9.50 12.53 11.40
N ARG A 665 -10.12 13.59 11.89
CA ARG A 665 -9.61 14.97 11.77
C ARG A 665 -8.33 15.16 12.58
N LEU A 666 -8.32 14.70 13.83
CA LEU A 666 -7.15 14.81 14.72
C LEU A 666 -5.93 14.07 14.13
N GLU A 667 -6.14 12.95 13.43
CA GLU A 667 -5.07 12.25 12.71
C GLU A 667 -4.44 13.11 11.61
N LYS A 668 -5.26 13.77 10.79
CA LYS A 668 -4.76 14.71 9.76
C LYS A 668 -4.09 15.94 10.37
N GLU A 669 -4.51 16.35 11.56
CA GLU A 669 -3.89 17.48 12.27
C GLU A 669 -2.47 17.16 12.73
N LYS A 670 -2.21 15.91 13.18
CA LYS A 670 -0.85 15.45 13.49
C LYS A 670 0.06 15.53 12.25
N GLU A 671 -0.41 15.09 11.10
CA GLU A 671 0.36 15.19 9.84
C GLU A 671 0.67 16.65 9.49
N LYS A 672 -0.29 17.57 9.66
CA LYS A 672 -0.08 19.01 9.45
C LYS A 672 0.95 19.61 10.40
N ILE A 673 1.01 19.15 11.65
CA ILE A 673 2.06 19.57 12.60
C ILE A 673 3.44 19.19 12.06
N LEU A 674 3.64 17.94 11.62
CA LEU A 674 4.91 17.54 11.02
C LEU A 674 5.21 18.32 9.73
N GLN A 675 4.21 18.59 8.89
CA GLN A 675 4.38 19.41 7.69
C GLN A 675 4.87 20.83 8.03
N LYS A 676 4.16 21.50 8.93
CA LYS A 676 4.49 22.85 9.45
C LYS A 676 5.92 22.93 9.97
N TYR A 677 6.36 21.91 10.70
CA TYR A 677 7.67 21.95 11.35
C TYR A 677 8.79 21.38 10.52
N LEU A 678 8.58 20.48 9.56
CA LEU A 678 9.68 19.77 8.88
C LEU A 678 9.91 20.21 7.43
N PHE A 679 8.95 20.93 6.84
CA PHE A 679 8.93 21.28 5.43
C PHE A 679 8.81 22.80 5.26
N SER A 680 9.36 23.30 4.16
CA SER A 680 9.36 24.72 3.76
C SER A 680 8.25 25.07 2.79
#